data_AF-A0AAN6GSR4-F1
#
_entry.id   AF-A0AAN6GSR4-F1
#
_cell.length_a   1.000
_cell.length_b   1.000
_cell.length_c   1.000
_cell.angle_alpha   90.00
_cell.angle_beta   90.00
_cell.angle_gamma   90.00
#
_symmetry.space_group_name_H-M   'P 1'
#
loop_
_entity.id
_entity.type
_entity.pdbx_description
1 polymer ?
#
loop_
_entity_poly.entity_id
_entity_poly.type
_entity_poly.pdbx_seq_one_letter_code
_entity_poly.pdbx_strand_id
1 'polypeptide(L)'
;MTSAAASIRLRRVLVATSASRTTSSTAALVSSSSTSVPRRSCSTKATASVRSTGPRLPIALSKIASTRSYASIAPSQPDSTHRNPLPTKILIANRGEIACRVIRTCNRLNVKTVAVYSEADANAMHADEAYCIGPAPSAQSYLNIDRIIKVARLSGAVAIHPGYGFLSENAGFAARLAKEGIEFIGPPASSIDSMGSKSASKEIMLAAGVPCVPGYHGADQSLETLRAEADKTGYPVLIKAVKGGGGKGMKIATSPAEFEEQLLSARREAEKSFGDGDVLIERYLTRPRHVEVQVFCDKLGNGVYLFERDCSVQRRHQKIIEEAPAPDLPESLREELGRKAVDAARAVGYSGAGTVEFILDADTLEFFFMEMNTRLQVEHPVTEAITGQDLVEWQLEVTAGNRLPLLQEDLHRNGHAFEARIYAENTRANFLPDVGLLQHVALPTTSSTVRVDTGFGSGDEISVHYDPMIAKLIVHGRDRAEALRVLRDALGQYEVVGPATNIAFLKSLASHPAFVKGEVETGFIPKYKDELQPPLLPPPSPVALAQAALFVVLSDQKAGPPATAPAEPWSDFSSFRSFPSARATRVVTLAPRSSSSSTTQISGSEAGGADSNTFQVILQALVDADSPPNTFSIEVKPTFGHSTHFARVHATLDAAAAAQGVTTSGLTTVPDDDVTSTRLRSTVFRRNPPPNSLTFPGAKERLDVFVGGTQVELDVLPPDWLAEVLGQSGATGLGSSSRVVAPMPSKVVEVRVKVGQPVEEGDVLVVLEAMKTEHVLRAPRAGKVAKLASASAGAMVAEGTELVIFEEEEQPAGEEAVSELTTDSVVGAQKLAVEAGEAPVPLEARGAQSM
;
A
#
# COMPACT_ATOMS: atom_id res chain seq x y z
N MET A 1 52.93 3.56 7.03
CA MET A 1 52.43 3.41 5.65
C MET A 1 50.91 3.48 5.68
N THR A 2 50.36 4.51 5.02
CA THR A 2 49.06 4.51 4.29
C THR A 2 47.81 3.96 4.99
N SER A 3 47.11 4.86 5.70
CA SER A 3 45.67 4.75 5.97
C SER A 3 44.88 4.96 4.67
N ALA A 4 43.96 4.05 4.35
CA ALA A 4 43.06 4.17 3.20
C ALA A 4 41.80 4.94 3.59
N ALA A 5 41.83 6.27 3.45
CA ALA A 5 40.64 7.10 3.62
C ALA A 5 39.66 6.86 2.46
N ALA A 6 38.55 6.16 2.74
CA ALA A 6 37.46 5.96 1.80
C ALA A 6 36.74 7.29 1.50
N SER A 7 37.21 7.99 0.46
CA SER A 7 36.65 9.28 0.03
C SER A 7 35.34 9.07 -0.73
N ILE A 8 34.23 8.96 0.00
CA ILE A 8 32.88 8.91 -0.57
C ILE A 8 32.61 10.24 -1.28
N ARG A 9 32.57 10.21 -2.62
CA ARG A 9 32.25 11.36 -3.45
C ARG A 9 30.76 11.68 -3.35
N LEU A 10 30.42 12.85 -2.82
CA LEU A 10 29.09 13.44 -2.99
C LEU A 10 28.83 13.63 -4.50
N ARG A 11 27.92 12.85 -5.07
CA ARG A 11 27.43 13.06 -6.44
C ARG A 11 26.30 14.08 -6.40
N ARG A 12 26.42 15.13 -7.22
CA ARG A 12 25.32 16.03 -7.57
C ARG A 12 24.61 15.43 -8.77
N VAL A 13 23.31 15.21 -8.67
CA VAL A 13 22.45 15.00 -9.82
C VAL A 13 21.86 16.36 -10.19
N LEU A 14 22.05 16.76 -11.44
CA LEU A 14 21.25 17.80 -12.09
C LEU A 14 20.25 17.05 -12.95
N VAL A 15 18.96 17.10 -12.60
CA VAL A 15 17.92 16.52 -13.43
C VAL A 15 17.82 17.36 -14.70
N ALA A 16 18.36 16.84 -15.80
CA ALA A 16 18.15 17.45 -17.11
C ALA A 16 16.68 17.21 -17.50
N THR A 17 15.91 18.28 -17.67
CA THR A 17 14.56 18.20 -18.23
C THR A 17 14.63 17.53 -19.60
N SER A 18 14.10 16.31 -19.71
CA SER A 18 14.22 15.43 -20.87
C SER A 18 13.28 15.83 -22.02
N ALA A 19 13.42 17.06 -22.50
CA ALA A 19 12.79 17.53 -23.71
C ALA A 19 13.54 17.03 -24.98
N SER A 20 13.16 15.83 -25.45
CA SER A 20 13.38 15.31 -26.81
C SER A 20 14.82 14.96 -27.24
N ARG A 21 15.01 13.77 -27.85
CA ARG A 21 15.24 13.62 -29.31
C ARG A 21 15.64 12.20 -29.73
N THR A 22 15.09 11.78 -30.87
CA THR A 22 15.61 10.70 -31.71
C THR A 22 16.78 11.18 -32.57
N THR A 23 17.77 10.30 -32.77
CA THR A 23 18.91 10.45 -33.69
C THR A 23 19.30 9.06 -34.18
N SER A 24 19.69 8.73 -35.42
CA SER A 24 19.68 9.36 -36.76
C SER A 24 20.70 8.57 -37.59
N SER A 25 20.36 8.04 -38.76
CA SER A 25 21.28 7.40 -39.74
C SER A 25 20.49 7.07 -41.01
N THR A 26 20.95 7.23 -42.26
CA THR A 26 22.13 7.93 -42.85
C THR A 26 21.73 8.44 -44.26
N ALA A 27 22.60 9.18 -44.97
CA ALA A 27 22.21 10.07 -46.08
C ALA A 27 22.40 9.53 -47.52
N ALA A 28 21.64 10.10 -48.49
CA ALA A 28 21.97 10.08 -49.92
C ALA A 28 21.36 11.27 -50.72
N LEU A 29 22.17 12.33 -50.91
CA LEU A 29 22.45 13.08 -52.16
C LEU A 29 21.38 13.39 -53.26
N VAL A 30 21.35 14.69 -53.65
CA VAL A 30 21.25 15.28 -55.04
C VAL A 30 19.94 15.93 -55.56
N SER A 31 20.01 17.28 -55.64
CA SER A 31 19.47 18.27 -56.61
C SER A 31 18.04 18.27 -57.20
N SER A 32 17.35 19.40 -56.95
CA SER A 32 16.59 20.26 -57.88
C SER A 32 15.55 19.69 -58.87
N SER A 33 14.32 20.21 -58.80
CA SER A 33 13.71 20.99 -59.90
C SER A 33 12.38 21.65 -59.47
N SER A 34 11.96 22.68 -60.21
CA SER A 34 10.81 23.54 -59.95
C SER A 34 9.59 23.23 -60.82
N THR A 35 8.36 23.33 -60.32
CA THR A 35 7.23 23.80 -61.15
C THR A 35 6.11 24.48 -60.34
N SER A 36 5.62 25.59 -60.89
CA SER A 36 4.38 26.32 -60.56
C SER A 36 3.14 25.61 -61.20
N VAL A 37 1.86 26.01 -61.11
CA VAL A 37 1.17 27.32 -60.99
C VAL A 37 -0.23 27.14 -60.26
N PRO A 38 -1.32 27.96 -60.37
CA PRO A 38 -2.06 28.43 -59.17
C PRO A 38 -3.56 28.03 -59.09
N ARG A 39 -4.27 28.53 -58.08
CA ARG A 39 -5.75 28.57 -58.03
C ARG A 39 -6.30 29.98 -58.34
N ARG A 40 -7.41 30.03 -59.09
CA ARG A 40 -8.17 31.25 -59.42
C ARG A 40 -9.56 31.25 -58.77
N SER A 41 -10.13 32.44 -58.63
CA SER A 41 -11.44 32.76 -58.06
C SER A 41 -12.62 32.58 -59.04
N CYS A 42 -13.84 32.48 -58.51
CA CYS A 42 -14.95 33.38 -58.87
C CYS A 42 -16.12 33.31 -57.85
N SER A 43 -17.06 34.24 -57.93
CA SER A 43 -18.28 34.35 -57.10
C SER A 43 -19.54 34.54 -57.97
N THR A 44 -20.74 34.52 -57.37
CA THR A 44 -22.06 35.11 -57.78
C THR A 44 -23.21 34.21 -57.28
N LYS A 45 -24.48 34.64 -57.06
CA LYS A 45 -25.15 35.93 -56.74
C LYS A 45 -26.52 35.61 -56.06
N ALA A 46 -27.25 36.63 -55.58
CA ALA A 46 -28.47 36.49 -54.77
C ALA A 46 -29.80 36.80 -55.51
N THR A 47 -30.94 36.45 -54.88
CA THR A 47 -32.31 36.98 -55.14
C THR A 47 -33.14 37.03 -53.85
N ALA A 48 -34.19 37.87 -53.80
CA ALA A 48 -35.07 38.15 -52.63
C ALA A 48 -36.57 37.93 -53.01
N SER A 49 -37.62 38.16 -52.20
CA SER A 49 -37.84 38.87 -50.92
C SER A 49 -39.12 38.31 -50.23
N VAL A 50 -39.44 38.58 -48.95
CA VAL A 50 -40.48 39.55 -48.45
C VAL A 50 -40.78 39.19 -46.95
N ARG A 51 -41.43 40.01 -46.10
CA ARG A 51 -40.97 41.23 -45.40
C ARG A 51 -41.98 41.64 -44.30
N SER A 52 -41.85 41.15 -43.06
CA SER A 52 -42.70 41.50 -41.90
C SER A 52 -42.00 41.09 -40.58
N THR A 53 -41.97 41.82 -39.44
CA THR A 53 -42.33 43.23 -39.11
C THR A 53 -41.29 43.78 -38.08
N GLY A 54 -41.65 44.72 -37.18
CA GLY A 54 -40.77 45.23 -36.09
C GLY A 54 -41.40 45.11 -34.68
N PRO A 55 -40.92 45.83 -33.64
CA PRO A 55 -39.92 46.93 -33.66
C PRO A 55 -38.58 46.62 -32.95
N ARG A 56 -37.64 47.58 -32.99
CA ARG A 56 -36.27 47.51 -32.45
C ARG A 56 -36.02 48.55 -31.35
N LEU A 57 -35.12 48.26 -30.41
CA LEU A 57 -34.18 49.23 -29.82
C LEU A 57 -32.80 48.54 -29.62
N PRO A 58 -31.65 49.23 -29.84
CA PRO A 58 -30.33 48.59 -29.90
C PRO A 58 -29.47 48.76 -28.64
N ILE A 59 -28.61 47.77 -28.38
CA ILE A 59 -27.52 47.84 -27.40
C ILE A 59 -26.31 48.54 -28.05
N ALA A 60 -25.71 49.52 -27.35
CA ALA A 60 -24.60 50.31 -27.87
C ALA A 60 -23.23 49.69 -27.54
N LEU A 61 -22.35 49.65 -28.55
CA LEU A 61 -20.90 49.50 -28.39
C LEU A 61 -20.28 50.88 -28.16
N SER A 62 -19.37 51.01 -27.19
CA SER A 62 -18.49 52.18 -27.09
C SER A 62 -17.06 51.78 -26.72
N LYS A 63 -16.09 52.34 -27.46
CA LYS A 63 -14.66 52.19 -27.18
C LYS A 63 -14.17 53.37 -26.33
N ILE A 64 -13.32 53.06 -25.36
CA ILE A 64 -12.12 53.79 -24.93
C ILE A 64 -12.13 55.33 -25.10
N ALA A 65 -12.14 56.04 -23.98
CA ALA A 65 -11.50 57.35 -23.84
C ALA A 65 -10.84 57.46 -22.47
N SER A 66 -9.66 58.09 -22.40
CA SER A 66 -8.86 58.22 -21.19
C SER A 66 -9.29 59.41 -20.33
N THR A 67 -9.36 59.24 -19.01
CA THR A 67 -9.34 60.35 -18.04
C THR A 67 -8.35 60.05 -16.92
N ARG A 68 -7.32 60.91 -16.79
CA ARG A 68 -6.45 60.93 -15.61
C ARG A 68 -7.27 61.35 -14.39
N SER A 69 -7.34 60.49 -13.37
CA SER A 69 -7.77 60.89 -12.03
C SER A 69 -6.53 61.25 -11.20
N TYR A 70 -6.50 62.48 -10.67
CA TYR A 70 -5.48 62.90 -9.71
C TYR A 70 -5.65 62.13 -8.40
N ALA A 71 -4.56 61.61 -7.85
CA ALA A 71 -4.56 61.02 -6.52
C ALA A 71 -4.73 62.13 -5.46
N SER A 72 -5.89 62.16 -4.80
CA SER A 72 -6.08 62.92 -3.57
C SER A 72 -5.33 62.22 -2.43
N ILE A 73 -4.29 62.85 -1.91
CA ILE A 73 -3.53 62.35 -0.76
C ILE A 73 -4.45 62.38 0.47
N ALA A 74 -4.93 61.21 0.89
CA ALA A 74 -5.44 61.01 2.24
C ALA A 74 -4.25 61.05 3.22
N PRO A 75 -4.44 61.56 4.45
CA PRO A 75 -3.36 61.61 5.44
C PRO A 75 -2.89 60.18 5.78
N SER A 76 -1.61 59.92 5.57
CA SER A 76 -1.00 58.61 5.80
C SER A 76 -1.03 58.24 7.29
N GLN A 77 -1.85 57.25 7.64
CA GLN A 77 -1.60 56.44 8.82
C GLN A 77 -0.27 55.69 8.62
N PRO A 78 0.61 55.59 9.64
CA PRO A 78 1.90 54.96 9.50
C PRO A 78 1.78 53.43 9.63
N ASP A 79 1.27 52.76 8.59
CA ASP A 79 1.26 51.31 8.52
C ASP A 79 2.11 50.81 7.34
N SER A 80 3.40 50.65 7.61
CA SER A 80 4.33 49.90 6.78
C SER A 80 4.87 48.73 7.59
N THR A 81 4.05 47.69 7.74
CA THR A 81 4.47 46.39 8.25
C THR A 81 5.61 45.83 7.39
N HIS A 82 6.84 45.95 7.89
CA HIS A 82 8.04 45.48 7.21
C HIS A 82 8.12 43.95 7.27
N ARG A 83 7.38 43.27 6.38
CA ARG A 83 7.46 41.80 6.20
C ARG A 83 8.84 41.43 5.68
N ASN A 84 9.53 40.55 6.40
CA ASN A 84 10.82 40.02 6.02
C ASN A 84 10.67 39.09 4.80
N PRO A 85 11.67 39.07 3.89
CA PRO A 85 11.65 38.16 2.75
C PRO A 85 11.77 36.71 3.21
N LEU A 86 11.06 35.81 2.50
CA LEU A 86 11.18 34.37 2.70
C LEU A 86 12.61 33.85 2.42
N PRO A 87 13.01 32.70 3.01
CA PRO A 87 14.29 32.07 2.72
C PRO A 87 14.49 31.84 1.21
N THR A 88 15.60 32.30 0.64
CA THR A 88 15.84 32.21 -0.81
C THR A 88 16.12 30.79 -1.29
N LYS A 89 16.69 29.95 -0.42
CA LYS A 89 16.98 28.54 -0.67
C LYS A 89 16.96 27.73 0.63
N ILE A 90 16.23 26.62 0.64
CA ILE A 90 16.16 25.69 1.78
C ILE A 90 16.65 24.29 1.38
N LEU A 91 17.13 23.53 2.36
CA LEU A 91 17.38 22.10 2.24
C LEU A 91 16.27 21.33 2.94
N ILE A 92 15.80 20.24 2.35
CA ILE A 92 14.76 19.39 2.92
C ILE A 92 15.44 18.11 3.41
N ALA A 93 15.54 17.93 4.71
CA ALA A 93 16.28 16.84 5.36
C ALA A 93 15.41 15.59 5.54
N ASN A 94 14.66 15.21 4.49
CA ASN A 94 13.68 14.13 4.52
C ASN A 94 13.47 13.52 3.12
N ARG A 95 12.64 12.47 3.01
CA ARG A 95 12.36 11.68 1.79
C ARG A 95 10.86 11.52 1.53
N GLY A 96 10.51 10.85 0.43
CA GLY A 96 9.15 10.40 0.14
C GLY A 96 8.15 11.55 -0.01
N GLU A 97 6.90 11.30 0.39
CA GLU A 97 5.79 12.26 0.17
C GLU A 97 6.06 13.63 0.81
N ILE A 98 6.58 13.67 2.06
CA ILE A 98 6.79 14.93 2.77
C ILE A 98 7.84 15.82 2.09
N ALA A 99 8.88 15.23 1.48
CA ALA A 99 9.82 15.99 0.67
C ALA A 99 9.11 16.64 -0.52
N CYS A 100 8.29 15.87 -1.24
CA CYS A 100 7.50 16.35 -2.37
C CYS A 100 6.46 17.41 -1.95
N ARG A 101 5.79 17.23 -0.81
CA ARG A 101 4.85 18.16 -0.18
C ARG A 101 5.50 19.50 0.11
N VAL A 102 6.70 19.52 0.70
CA VAL A 102 7.44 20.77 0.99
C VAL A 102 7.93 21.43 -0.30
N ILE A 103 8.46 20.65 -1.25
CA ILE A 103 8.87 21.16 -2.58
C ILE A 103 7.72 21.85 -3.29
N ARG A 104 6.50 21.27 -3.24
CA ARG A 104 5.30 21.83 -3.88
C ARG A 104 4.98 23.25 -3.40
N THR A 105 5.03 23.51 -2.09
CA THR A 105 4.84 24.85 -1.53
C THR A 105 6.00 25.79 -1.86
N CYS A 106 7.25 25.31 -1.73
CA CYS A 106 8.42 26.13 -2.05
C CYS A 106 8.41 26.58 -3.53
N ASN A 107 8.05 25.70 -4.46
CA ASN A 107 7.92 26.02 -5.88
C ASN A 107 6.81 27.06 -6.13
N ARG A 108 5.66 26.95 -5.46
CA ARG A 108 4.58 27.96 -5.51
C ARG A 108 5.04 29.33 -5.01
N LEU A 109 5.90 29.35 -3.99
CA LEU A 109 6.45 30.56 -3.37
C LEU A 109 7.77 31.04 -4.02
N ASN A 110 8.25 30.36 -5.06
CA ASN A 110 9.54 30.61 -5.73
C ASN A 110 10.76 30.55 -4.77
N VAL A 111 10.66 29.73 -3.72
CA VAL A 111 11.75 29.36 -2.80
C VAL A 111 12.50 28.17 -3.39
N LYS A 112 13.82 28.28 -3.56
CA LYS A 112 14.62 27.18 -4.13
C LYS A 112 14.77 26.05 -3.12
N THR A 113 14.72 24.80 -3.59
CA THR A 113 14.83 23.61 -2.74
C THR A 113 16.07 22.79 -3.07
N VAL A 114 16.60 22.13 -2.04
CA VAL A 114 17.68 21.13 -2.14
C VAL A 114 17.19 19.87 -1.47
N ALA A 115 17.13 18.76 -2.20
CA ALA A 115 16.82 17.46 -1.62
C ALA A 115 18.11 16.74 -1.17
N VAL A 116 17.97 15.87 -0.18
CA VAL A 116 18.99 14.87 0.15
C VAL A 116 18.41 13.48 -0.05
N TYR A 117 19.24 12.53 -0.50
CA TYR A 117 18.79 11.17 -0.79
C TYR A 117 19.82 10.13 -0.34
N SER A 118 19.38 8.93 0.02
CA SER A 118 20.27 7.78 0.22
C SER A 118 20.50 7.03 -1.08
N GLU A 119 21.47 6.10 -1.12
CA GLU A 119 21.68 5.22 -2.28
C GLU A 119 20.43 4.41 -2.69
N ALA A 120 19.51 4.11 -1.76
CA ALA A 120 18.22 3.48 -2.08
C ALA A 120 17.19 4.44 -2.69
N ASP A 121 17.28 5.74 -2.40
CA ASP A 121 16.38 6.78 -2.91
C ASP A 121 16.94 7.48 -4.15
N ALA A 122 17.95 6.92 -4.81
CA ALA A 122 18.68 7.56 -5.92
C ALA A 122 17.85 7.85 -7.18
N ASN A 123 16.69 7.20 -7.32
CA ASN A 123 15.72 7.41 -8.41
C ASN A 123 14.38 7.97 -7.89
N ALA A 124 14.25 8.25 -6.58
CA ALA A 124 13.00 8.65 -5.96
C ALA A 124 12.55 10.05 -6.42
N MET A 125 11.24 10.33 -6.31
CA MET A 125 10.69 11.65 -6.60
C MET A 125 11.27 12.71 -5.63
N HIS A 126 12.04 13.67 -6.15
CA HIS A 126 12.68 14.73 -5.36
C HIS A 126 12.94 16.01 -6.18
N ALA A 127 13.62 17.00 -5.58
CA ALA A 127 13.92 18.30 -6.20
C ALA A 127 14.93 18.22 -7.37
N ASP A 128 14.98 19.27 -8.21
CA ASP A 128 15.93 19.41 -9.33
C ASP A 128 17.41 19.42 -8.89
N GLU A 129 17.67 19.89 -7.67
CA GLU A 129 18.98 19.87 -7.04
C GLU A 129 18.98 18.89 -5.87
N ALA A 130 19.69 17.77 -6.02
CA ALA A 130 19.73 16.70 -5.04
C ALA A 130 21.16 16.17 -4.81
N TYR A 131 21.43 15.74 -3.56
CA TYR A 131 22.74 15.23 -3.13
C TYR A 131 22.61 13.90 -2.38
N CYS A 132 23.42 12.91 -2.78
CA CYS A 132 23.52 11.65 -2.05
C CYS A 132 24.19 11.88 -0.69
N ILE A 133 23.51 11.50 0.40
CA ILE A 133 24.01 11.58 1.78
C ILE A 133 24.45 10.23 2.36
N GLY A 134 24.39 9.13 1.61
CA GLY A 134 25.03 7.87 2.00
C GLY A 134 24.26 6.59 1.66
N PRO A 135 24.74 5.45 2.20
CA PRO A 135 24.07 4.16 2.06
C PRO A 135 22.66 4.15 2.63
N ALA A 136 21.87 3.15 2.22
CA ALA A 136 20.45 3.05 2.54
C ALA A 136 20.08 3.06 4.05
N PRO A 137 20.83 2.43 4.99
CA PRO A 137 20.48 2.50 6.41
C PRO A 137 20.37 3.95 6.93
N SER A 138 19.23 4.30 7.53
CA SER A 138 18.92 5.68 7.97
C SER A 138 19.98 6.28 8.90
N ALA A 139 20.53 5.47 9.81
CA ALA A 139 21.64 5.83 10.71
C ALA A 139 22.90 6.33 9.97
N GLN A 140 23.10 5.89 8.72
CA GLN A 140 24.23 6.27 7.86
C GLN A 140 23.88 7.30 6.79
N SER A 141 22.61 7.71 6.69
CA SER A 141 22.08 8.67 5.73
C SER A 141 21.27 9.77 6.44
N TYR A 142 19.94 9.67 6.49
CA TYR A 142 19.04 10.74 6.96
C TYR A 142 19.19 11.13 8.44
N LEU A 143 19.78 10.26 9.28
CA LEU A 143 20.12 10.58 10.68
C LEU A 143 21.53 11.16 10.84
N ASN A 144 22.32 11.26 9.76
CA ASN A 144 23.69 11.74 9.82
C ASN A 144 23.76 13.28 9.73
N ILE A 145 23.73 13.91 10.90
CA ILE A 145 23.77 15.37 11.10
C ILE A 145 24.91 16.04 10.30
N ASP A 146 26.15 15.54 10.40
CA ASP A 146 27.30 16.18 9.76
C ASP A 146 27.23 16.14 8.23
N ARG A 147 26.67 15.07 7.63
CA ARG A 147 26.46 15.01 6.18
C ARG A 147 25.37 15.97 5.72
N ILE A 148 24.28 16.10 6.46
CA ILE A 148 23.19 17.05 6.13
C ILE A 148 23.70 18.49 6.21
N ILE A 149 24.43 18.85 7.26
CA ILE A 149 25.06 20.18 7.39
C ILE A 149 26.06 20.43 6.25
N LYS A 150 26.89 19.44 5.91
CA LYS A 150 27.83 19.54 4.79
C LYS A 150 27.12 19.82 3.47
N VAL A 151 25.98 19.17 3.19
CA VAL A 151 25.19 19.45 1.97
C VAL A 151 24.54 20.84 2.04
N ALA A 152 24.00 21.27 3.17
CA ALA A 152 23.43 22.61 3.33
C ALA A 152 24.48 23.70 3.01
N ARG A 153 25.70 23.56 3.53
CA ARG A 153 26.84 24.44 3.21
C ARG A 153 27.22 24.41 1.72
N LEU A 154 27.34 23.22 1.12
CA LEU A 154 27.75 23.05 -0.28
C LEU A 154 26.72 23.58 -1.29
N SER A 155 25.43 23.50 -0.96
CA SER A 155 24.33 23.94 -1.81
C SER A 155 23.95 25.41 -1.60
N GLY A 156 24.41 26.03 -0.51
CA GLY A 156 24.05 27.40 -0.14
C GLY A 156 22.61 27.53 0.40
N ALA A 157 22.06 26.47 0.98
CA ALA A 157 20.79 26.53 1.68
C ALA A 157 20.94 27.31 2.99
N VAL A 158 20.06 28.29 3.23
CA VAL A 158 20.09 29.16 4.44
C VAL A 158 19.23 28.62 5.58
N ALA A 159 18.30 27.71 5.28
CA ALA A 159 17.44 27.05 6.26
C ALA A 159 17.26 25.56 5.93
N ILE A 160 16.90 24.75 6.93
CA ILE A 160 16.59 23.33 6.78
C ILE A 160 15.16 23.03 7.23
N HIS A 161 14.36 22.42 6.36
CA HIS A 161 13.07 21.84 6.68
C HIS A 161 13.26 20.36 7.03
N PRO A 162 12.93 19.92 8.26
CA PRO A 162 13.15 18.54 8.66
C PRO A 162 12.03 17.59 8.24
N GLY A 163 10.86 18.09 7.84
CA GLY A 163 9.65 17.28 7.68
C GLY A 163 9.20 16.68 9.02
N TYR A 164 8.91 15.38 9.02
CA TYR A 164 8.58 14.59 10.20
C TYR A 164 9.45 13.31 10.27
N GLY A 165 9.66 12.79 11.48
CA GLY A 165 10.61 11.72 11.71
C GLY A 165 12.07 12.13 11.46
N PHE A 166 12.97 11.15 11.38
CA PHE A 166 14.42 11.35 11.29
C PHE A 166 14.97 12.34 12.34
N LEU A 167 15.29 13.57 11.95
CA LEU A 167 15.90 14.60 12.79
C LEU A 167 14.93 15.73 13.19
N SER A 168 13.63 15.63 12.86
CA SER A 168 12.65 16.68 13.14
C SER A 168 12.45 16.99 14.62
N GLU A 169 12.65 16.00 15.49
CA GLU A 169 12.48 16.12 16.94
C GLU A 169 13.82 15.90 17.66
N ASN A 170 14.92 16.24 16.99
CA ASN A 170 16.26 16.12 17.54
C ASN A 170 16.78 17.50 17.98
N ALA A 171 16.69 17.80 19.27
CA ALA A 171 17.17 19.06 19.84
C ALA A 171 18.66 19.32 19.57
N GLY A 172 19.48 18.26 19.60
CA GLY A 172 20.91 18.32 19.28
C GLY A 172 21.18 18.77 17.82
N PHE A 173 20.33 18.37 16.88
CA PHE A 173 20.37 18.81 15.49
C PHE A 173 19.99 20.30 15.38
N ALA A 174 18.86 20.72 15.94
CA ALA A 174 18.45 22.12 15.94
C ALA A 174 19.50 23.04 16.59
N ALA A 175 20.06 22.64 17.73
CA ALA A 175 21.15 23.35 18.41
C ALA A 175 22.45 23.37 17.60
N ARG A 176 22.75 22.33 16.81
CA ARG A 176 23.90 22.31 15.91
C ARG A 176 23.70 23.24 14.71
N LEU A 177 22.50 23.29 14.12
CA LEU A 177 22.19 24.22 13.02
C LEU A 177 22.34 25.67 13.44
N ALA A 178 21.85 26.04 14.63
CA ALA A 178 22.02 27.37 15.20
C ALA A 178 23.51 27.76 15.34
N LYS A 179 24.37 26.84 15.80
CA LYS A 179 25.84 27.05 15.88
C LYS A 179 26.49 27.22 14.50
N GLU A 180 25.92 26.62 13.46
CA GLU A 180 26.36 26.78 12.08
C GLU A 180 25.78 28.05 11.41
N GLY A 181 24.82 28.76 12.04
CA GLY A 181 24.11 29.87 11.42
C GLY A 181 23.26 29.41 10.23
N ILE A 182 22.68 28.22 10.34
CA ILE A 182 21.69 27.68 9.40
C ILE A 182 20.36 27.65 10.17
N GLU A 183 19.31 28.22 9.59
CA GLU A 183 18.03 28.34 10.28
C GLU A 183 17.29 26.99 10.30
N PHE A 184 16.71 26.62 11.45
CA PHE A 184 15.89 25.41 11.57
C PHE A 184 14.41 25.77 11.37
N ILE A 185 13.74 25.12 10.41
CA ILE A 185 12.32 25.34 10.16
C ILE A 185 11.50 24.45 11.12
N GLY A 186 11.42 24.89 12.37
CA GLY A 186 10.80 24.19 13.49
C GLY A 186 10.97 24.94 14.81
N PRO A 187 10.61 24.34 15.96
CA PRO A 187 10.79 24.94 17.27
C PRO A 187 12.26 25.02 17.70
N PRO A 188 12.59 25.87 18.69
CA PRO A 188 13.94 25.92 19.24
C PRO A 188 14.27 24.62 19.99
N ALA A 189 15.55 24.28 20.05
CA ALA A 189 16.05 23.05 20.67
C ALA A 189 15.53 22.86 22.12
N SER A 190 15.40 23.94 22.90
CA SER A 190 14.87 23.92 24.26
C SER A 190 13.44 23.39 24.33
N SER A 191 12.55 23.77 23.40
CA SER A 191 11.17 23.28 23.39
C SER A 191 11.10 21.80 23.00
N ILE A 192 12.00 21.35 22.11
CA ILE A 192 12.14 19.93 21.75
C ILE A 192 12.60 19.12 22.97
N ASP A 193 13.65 19.57 23.67
CA ASP A 193 14.15 18.92 24.90
C ASP A 193 13.08 18.88 26.01
N SER A 194 12.35 19.99 26.23
CA SER A 194 11.27 20.05 27.23
C SER A 194 10.16 19.03 26.97
N MET A 195 9.83 18.75 25.71
CA MET A 195 8.77 17.79 25.34
C MET A 195 9.27 16.35 25.15
N GLY A 196 10.59 16.14 25.04
CA GLY A 196 11.18 14.81 24.86
C GLY A 196 11.11 13.87 26.08
N SER A 197 10.82 14.40 27.28
CA SER A 197 10.66 13.62 28.52
C SER A 197 9.23 13.67 29.04
N LYS A 198 8.62 12.50 29.29
CA LYS A 198 7.22 12.38 29.76
C LYS A 198 6.98 12.93 31.17
N SER A 199 7.98 12.93 32.05
CA SER A 199 7.86 13.51 33.38
C SER A 199 7.97 15.03 33.31
N ALA A 200 9.02 15.54 32.68
CA ALA A 200 9.26 16.98 32.55
C ALA A 200 8.14 17.68 31.76
N SER A 201 7.63 17.05 30.69
CA SER A 201 6.50 17.60 29.93
C SER A 201 5.23 17.71 30.79
N LYS A 202 4.89 16.68 31.56
CA LYS A 202 3.76 16.72 32.50
C LYS A 202 3.90 17.80 33.57
N GLU A 203 5.08 17.96 34.17
CA GLU A 203 5.33 19.01 35.16
C GLU A 203 5.09 20.41 34.56
N ILE A 204 5.58 20.65 33.34
CA ILE A 204 5.36 21.91 32.61
C ILE A 204 3.87 22.10 32.28
N MET A 205 3.18 21.06 31.81
CA MET A 205 1.75 21.12 31.47
C MET A 205 0.86 21.37 32.69
N LEU A 206 1.12 20.69 33.81
CA LEU A 206 0.42 20.94 35.06
C LEU A 206 0.65 22.36 35.58
N ALA A 207 1.88 22.89 35.49
CA ALA A 207 2.19 24.28 35.83
C ALA A 207 1.51 25.29 34.89
N ALA A 208 1.28 24.93 33.62
CA ALA A 208 0.52 25.70 32.65
C ALA A 208 -1.01 25.56 32.80
N GLY A 209 -1.49 24.74 33.75
CA GLY A 209 -2.91 24.47 33.94
C GLY A 209 -3.55 23.67 32.78
N VAL A 210 -2.75 22.90 32.05
CA VAL A 210 -3.20 21.94 31.04
C VAL A 210 -3.50 20.61 31.74
N PRO A 211 -4.70 20.02 31.59
CA PRO A 211 -5.03 18.75 32.26
C PRO A 211 -4.09 17.62 31.82
N CYS A 212 -3.48 16.90 32.76
CA CYS A 212 -2.74 15.66 32.49
C CYS A 212 -3.47 14.46 33.09
N VAL A 213 -3.24 13.25 32.54
CA VAL A 213 -3.90 12.03 33.03
C VAL A 213 -3.57 11.83 34.52
N PRO A 214 -4.59 11.69 35.40
CA PRO A 214 -4.36 11.48 36.83
C PRO A 214 -3.50 10.25 37.10
N GLY A 215 -2.57 10.36 38.05
CA GLY A 215 -1.68 9.26 38.42
C GLY A 215 -0.36 9.74 39.04
N TYR A 216 0.60 8.82 39.15
CA TYR A 216 1.87 9.01 39.84
C TYR A 216 3.07 8.89 38.90
N HIS A 217 4.02 9.81 39.05
CA HIS A 217 5.25 9.91 38.26
C HIS A 217 6.43 10.44 39.11
N GLY A 218 6.36 10.23 40.43
CA GLY A 218 7.40 10.65 41.37
C GLY A 218 8.58 9.67 41.45
N ALA A 219 9.62 10.09 42.18
CA ALA A 219 10.89 9.37 42.30
C ALA A 219 10.86 8.15 43.24
N ASP A 220 9.79 7.95 44.03
CA ASP A 220 9.67 6.75 44.87
C ASP A 220 9.07 5.60 44.05
N GLN A 221 9.94 4.64 43.75
CA GLN A 221 9.67 3.48 42.91
C GLN A 221 9.48 2.19 43.73
N SER A 222 9.23 2.30 45.04
CA SER A 222 8.84 1.15 45.88
C SER A 222 7.49 0.55 45.46
N LEU A 223 7.31 -0.76 45.69
CA LEU A 223 6.07 -1.47 45.36
C LEU A 223 4.90 -0.92 46.20
N GLU A 224 5.18 -0.60 47.46
CA GLU A 224 4.25 -0.08 48.44
C GLU A 224 3.67 1.27 48.01
N THR A 225 4.55 2.23 47.63
CA THR A 225 4.13 3.55 47.15
C THR A 225 3.39 3.47 45.83
N LEU A 226 3.90 2.69 44.86
CA LEU A 226 3.23 2.54 43.56
C LEU A 226 1.86 1.87 43.67
N ARG A 227 1.69 0.90 44.58
CA ARG A 227 0.38 0.29 44.85
C ARG A 227 -0.56 1.28 45.54
N ALA A 228 -0.09 2.00 46.56
CA ALA A 228 -0.91 3.00 47.25
C ALA A 228 -1.40 4.11 46.30
N GLU A 229 -0.56 4.55 45.36
CA GLU A 229 -0.94 5.54 44.35
C GLU A 229 -1.83 4.96 43.25
N ALA A 230 -1.70 3.67 42.90
CA ALA A 230 -2.66 2.98 42.04
C ALA A 230 -4.05 2.85 42.70
N ASP A 231 -4.09 2.44 43.97
CA ASP A 231 -5.32 2.32 44.77
C ASP A 231 -6.04 3.68 44.91
N LYS A 232 -5.26 4.77 45.06
CA LYS A 232 -5.72 6.17 45.10
C LYS A 232 -6.17 6.71 43.74
N THR A 233 -5.55 6.26 42.65
CA THR A 233 -5.94 6.64 41.27
C THR A 233 -7.23 5.94 40.85
N GLY A 234 -7.46 4.72 41.34
CA GLY A 234 -8.60 3.87 41.02
C GLY A 234 -8.35 3.00 39.80
N TYR A 235 -8.73 1.73 39.88
CA TYR A 235 -8.57 0.75 38.81
C TYR A 235 -9.70 0.87 37.77
N PRO A 236 -9.44 0.57 36.47
CA PRO A 236 -8.17 0.10 35.91
C PRO A 236 -7.08 1.18 35.85
N VAL A 237 -5.82 0.77 36.06
CA VAL A 237 -4.64 1.64 35.93
C VAL A 237 -3.71 1.15 34.82
N LEU A 238 -3.02 2.10 34.21
CA LEU A 238 -2.03 1.91 33.16
C LEU A 238 -0.63 2.18 33.72
N ILE A 239 0.19 1.14 33.73
CA ILE A 239 1.60 1.19 34.11
C ILE A 239 2.39 1.45 32.83
N LYS A 240 3.22 2.49 32.78
CA LYS A 240 4.08 2.84 31.63
C LYS A 240 5.52 3.01 32.07
N ALA A 241 6.47 2.58 31.25
CA ALA A 241 7.87 2.99 31.39
C ALA A 241 8.03 4.53 31.30
N VAL A 242 8.85 5.12 32.17
CA VAL A 242 9.19 6.55 32.15
C VAL A 242 9.95 6.89 30.87
N LYS A 243 10.97 6.10 30.53
CA LYS A 243 11.71 6.19 29.27
C LYS A 243 11.04 5.32 28.19
N GLY A 244 11.05 5.83 26.94
CA GLY A 244 10.64 5.06 25.75
C GLY A 244 9.27 5.40 25.17
N GLY A 245 9.05 4.99 23.92
CA GLY A 245 7.82 5.22 23.14
C GLY A 245 7.38 3.98 22.37
N GLY A 246 6.29 4.10 21.60
CA GLY A 246 5.77 2.99 20.77
C GLY A 246 5.14 1.83 21.54
N GLY A 247 4.61 2.09 22.74
CA GLY A 247 3.79 1.15 23.52
C GLY A 247 4.55 0.02 24.25
N LYS A 248 5.87 -0.05 24.13
CA LYS A 248 6.70 -0.99 24.91
C LYS A 248 6.76 -0.58 26.39
N GLY A 249 6.76 -1.56 27.27
CA GLY A 249 6.75 -1.34 28.72
C GLY A 249 5.42 -0.80 29.25
N MET A 250 4.31 -0.99 28.52
CA MET A 250 2.97 -0.68 29.00
C MET A 250 2.26 -1.94 29.48
N LYS A 251 1.58 -1.87 30.63
CA LYS A 251 0.74 -2.95 31.20
C LYS A 251 -0.50 -2.35 31.85
N ILE A 252 -1.64 -3.04 31.72
CA ILE A 252 -2.91 -2.64 32.33
C ILE A 252 -3.12 -3.55 33.55
N ALA A 253 -3.36 -2.96 34.71
CA ALA A 253 -3.84 -3.69 35.89
C ALA A 253 -5.32 -3.36 36.08
N THR A 254 -6.18 -4.39 36.03
CA THR A 254 -7.64 -4.18 36.14
C THR A 254 -8.14 -4.23 37.59
N SER A 255 -7.34 -4.80 38.49
CA SER A 255 -7.65 -4.92 39.92
C SER A 255 -6.39 -4.82 40.79
N PRO A 256 -6.53 -4.56 42.11
CA PRO A 256 -5.40 -4.56 43.06
C PRO A 256 -4.63 -5.89 43.12
N ALA A 257 -5.30 -7.01 42.82
CA ALA A 257 -4.70 -8.34 42.86
C ALA A 257 -3.72 -8.58 41.69
N GLU A 258 -3.96 -7.96 40.53
CA GLU A 258 -3.12 -8.06 39.33
C GLU A 258 -1.95 -7.07 39.34
N PHE A 259 -2.04 -6.01 40.15
CA PHE A 259 -1.15 -4.85 40.07
C PHE A 259 0.35 -5.22 40.17
N GLU A 260 0.71 -6.04 41.14
CA GLU A 260 2.11 -6.42 41.38
C GLU A 260 2.71 -7.23 40.21
N GLU A 261 1.95 -8.18 39.65
CA GLU A 261 2.38 -8.96 38.49
C GLU A 261 2.59 -8.06 37.27
N GLN A 262 1.62 -7.17 37.00
CA GLN A 262 1.68 -6.25 35.87
C GLN A 262 2.80 -5.22 36.03
N LEU A 263 3.05 -4.74 37.25
CA LEU A 263 4.17 -3.86 37.56
C LEU A 263 5.52 -4.54 37.28
N LEU A 264 5.74 -5.75 37.82
CA LEU A 264 6.97 -6.51 37.58
C LEU A 264 7.14 -6.88 36.11
N SER A 265 6.05 -7.11 35.38
CA SER A 265 6.04 -7.31 33.93
C SER A 265 6.49 -6.05 33.17
N ALA A 266 5.90 -4.89 33.48
CA ALA A 266 6.26 -3.60 32.88
C ALA A 266 7.74 -3.25 33.13
N ARG A 267 8.22 -3.41 34.36
CA ARG A 267 9.62 -3.13 34.75
C ARG A 267 10.64 -3.97 33.98
N ARG A 268 10.40 -5.28 33.86
CA ARG A 268 11.31 -6.18 33.11
C ARG A 268 11.34 -5.83 31.62
N GLU A 269 10.23 -5.39 31.05
CA GLU A 269 10.18 -4.96 29.66
C GLU A 269 10.85 -3.59 29.45
N ALA A 270 10.66 -2.65 30.40
CA ALA A 270 11.28 -1.34 30.40
C ALA A 270 12.82 -1.43 30.52
N GLU A 271 13.31 -2.17 31.51
CA GLU A 271 14.74 -2.43 31.72
C GLU A 271 15.37 -3.06 30.47
N LYS A 272 14.75 -4.10 29.90
CA LYS A 272 15.21 -4.78 28.69
C LYS A 272 15.20 -3.88 27.45
N SER A 273 14.28 -2.92 27.36
CA SER A 273 14.09 -2.09 26.15
C SER A 273 14.85 -0.77 26.21
N PHE A 274 15.07 -0.23 27.41
CA PHE A 274 15.50 1.16 27.64
C PHE A 274 16.63 1.30 28.66
N GLY A 275 17.02 0.23 29.35
CA GLY A 275 18.02 0.27 30.43
C GLY A 275 17.56 1.07 31.66
N ASP A 276 16.24 1.08 31.88
CA ASP A 276 15.58 1.79 32.98
C ASP A 276 14.26 1.10 33.33
N GLY A 277 14.15 0.62 34.57
CA GLY A 277 12.97 0.01 35.15
C GLY A 277 11.97 0.97 35.80
N ASP A 278 12.19 2.28 35.78
CA ASP A 278 11.29 3.26 36.36
C ASP A 278 9.97 3.35 35.58
N VAL A 279 8.87 3.41 36.33
CA VAL A 279 7.51 3.48 35.78
C VAL A 279 6.71 4.65 36.32
N LEU A 280 5.69 5.02 35.57
CA LEU A 280 4.61 5.90 35.98
C LEU A 280 3.28 5.14 35.96
N ILE A 281 2.39 5.51 36.87
CA ILE A 281 1.03 4.98 37.00
C ILE A 281 0.06 6.05 36.50
N GLU A 282 -0.92 5.66 35.70
CA GLU A 282 -1.98 6.53 35.17
C GLU A 282 -3.35 5.88 35.28
N ARG A 283 -4.42 6.67 35.37
CA ARG A 283 -5.80 6.19 35.18
C ARG A 283 -5.94 5.62 33.76
N TYR A 284 -6.39 4.38 33.62
CA TYR A 284 -6.65 3.79 32.30
C TYR A 284 -8.03 4.23 31.80
N LEU A 285 -8.07 4.87 30.64
CA LEU A 285 -9.34 5.20 29.96
C LEU A 285 -9.82 3.98 29.19
N THR A 286 -11.09 3.60 29.37
CA THR A 286 -11.68 2.37 28.80
C THR A 286 -12.05 2.53 27.34
N ARG A 287 -12.55 3.72 26.96
CA ARG A 287 -12.94 4.07 25.58
C ARG A 287 -12.23 5.37 25.14
N PRO A 288 -10.89 5.36 24.99
CA PRO A 288 -10.16 6.57 24.66
C PRO A 288 -10.28 6.91 23.17
N ARG A 289 -10.58 8.17 22.89
CA ARG A 289 -10.35 8.85 21.60
C ARG A 289 -9.01 9.58 21.63
N HIS A 290 -8.25 9.47 20.55
CA HIS A 290 -7.02 10.23 20.36
C HIS A 290 -7.39 11.50 19.57
N VAL A 291 -7.45 12.64 20.25
CA VAL A 291 -7.79 13.94 19.67
C VAL A 291 -6.57 14.86 19.79
N GLU A 292 -6.17 15.48 18.70
CA GLU A 292 -4.98 16.32 18.66
C GLU A 292 -5.28 17.71 18.11
N VAL A 293 -4.55 18.72 18.56
CA VAL A 293 -4.78 20.12 18.17
C VAL A 293 -3.57 20.66 17.42
N GLN A 294 -3.80 21.18 16.22
CA GLN A 294 -2.77 21.88 15.47
C GLN A 294 -2.49 23.22 16.15
N VAL A 295 -1.24 23.47 16.55
CA VAL A 295 -0.80 24.78 17.05
C VAL A 295 0.20 25.43 16.10
N PHE A 296 0.21 26.75 16.11
CA PHE A 296 1.20 27.56 15.40
C PHE A 296 1.61 28.75 16.25
N CYS A 297 2.91 28.91 16.47
CA CYS A 297 3.47 30.03 17.22
C CYS A 297 4.51 30.79 16.40
N ASP A 298 4.57 32.11 16.52
CA ASP A 298 5.64 32.90 15.90
C ASP A 298 6.78 33.23 16.88
N LYS A 299 7.88 33.77 16.35
CA LYS A 299 9.05 34.19 17.16
C LYS A 299 8.80 35.45 18.00
N LEU A 300 7.58 35.99 17.99
CA LEU A 300 7.18 37.21 18.69
C LEU A 300 6.24 36.91 19.88
N GLY A 301 5.97 35.63 20.16
CA GLY A 301 5.15 35.16 21.27
C GLY A 301 3.66 35.02 20.93
N ASN A 302 3.25 35.26 19.69
CA ASN A 302 1.87 34.99 19.27
C ASN A 302 1.69 33.48 19.06
N GLY A 303 0.47 32.99 19.33
CA GLY A 303 0.12 31.59 19.18
C GLY A 303 -1.36 31.42 18.90
N VAL A 304 -1.69 30.55 17.94
CA VAL A 304 -3.05 30.20 17.53
C VAL A 304 -3.19 28.67 17.41
N TYR A 305 -4.42 28.17 17.48
CA TYR A 305 -4.77 26.80 17.13
C TYR A 305 -5.58 26.76 15.83
N LEU A 306 -5.30 25.77 14.98
CA LEU A 306 -5.99 25.53 13.71
C LEU A 306 -6.91 24.30 13.81
N PHE A 307 -7.79 24.36 14.82
CA PHE A 307 -8.76 23.30 15.18
C PHE A 307 -8.11 21.94 15.54
N GLU A 308 -8.97 20.98 15.85
CA GLU A 308 -8.62 19.63 16.26
C GLU A 308 -8.77 18.60 15.12
N ARG A 309 -8.05 17.48 15.27
CA ARG A 309 -8.15 16.28 14.45
C ARG A 309 -8.45 15.09 15.36
N ASP A 310 -9.27 14.14 14.90
CA ASP A 310 -9.41 12.83 15.54
C ASP A 310 -8.55 11.81 14.80
N CYS A 311 -7.65 11.18 15.54
CA CYS A 311 -6.69 10.18 15.05
C CYS A 311 -6.90 8.82 15.75
N SER A 312 -8.09 8.57 16.29
CA SER A 312 -8.39 7.36 17.08
C SER A 312 -8.27 6.08 16.26
N VAL A 313 -8.49 6.11 14.95
CA VAL A 313 -8.46 4.92 14.10
C VAL A 313 -7.00 4.54 13.81
N GLN A 314 -6.43 3.75 14.73
CA GLN A 314 -5.03 3.35 14.73
C GLN A 314 -4.82 1.83 14.87
N ARG A 315 -3.72 1.33 14.32
CA ARG A 315 -3.22 -0.04 14.49
C ARG A 315 -1.91 -0.01 15.26
N ARG A 316 -1.85 -0.58 16.47
CA ARG A 316 -0.61 -0.67 17.27
C ARG A 316 0.14 0.69 17.36
N HIS A 317 -0.60 1.76 17.64
CA HIS A 317 -0.10 3.15 17.68
C HIS A 317 0.32 3.76 16.34
N GLN A 318 0.12 3.06 15.21
CA GLN A 318 0.18 3.65 13.87
C GLN A 318 -1.20 4.20 13.50
N LYS A 319 -1.32 5.53 13.34
CA LYS A 319 -2.55 6.18 12.84
C LYS A 319 -2.81 5.73 11.39
N ILE A 320 -4.07 5.45 11.04
CA ILE A 320 -4.49 4.84 9.75
C ILE A 320 -5.48 5.72 8.98
N ILE A 321 -6.48 6.24 9.68
CA ILE A 321 -7.40 7.26 9.18
C ILE A 321 -7.49 8.37 10.23
N GLU A 322 -7.44 9.60 9.75
CA GLU A 322 -7.52 10.83 10.52
C GLU A 322 -8.66 11.68 9.98
N GLU A 323 -9.35 12.43 10.84
CA GLU A 323 -10.42 13.33 10.42
C GLU A 323 -10.41 14.68 11.13
N ALA A 324 -10.85 15.72 10.43
CA ALA A 324 -10.93 17.08 10.95
C ALA A 324 -12.24 17.75 10.47
N PRO A 325 -13.05 18.36 11.34
CA PRO A 325 -12.96 18.35 12.82
C PRO A 325 -13.14 16.94 13.41
N ALA A 326 -12.86 16.81 14.71
CA ALA A 326 -13.20 15.59 15.44
C ALA A 326 -14.73 15.44 15.56
N PRO A 327 -15.30 14.23 15.34
CA PRO A 327 -16.74 14.02 15.37
C PRO A 327 -17.32 14.23 16.77
N ASP A 328 -18.57 14.71 16.81
CA ASP A 328 -19.45 14.75 17.99
C ASP A 328 -18.94 15.49 19.24
N LEU A 329 -17.85 16.27 19.15
CA LEU A 329 -17.46 17.17 20.22
C LEU A 329 -18.38 18.41 20.28
N PRO A 330 -18.72 18.93 21.47
CA PRO A 330 -19.32 20.27 21.62
C PRO A 330 -18.34 21.38 21.24
N GLU A 331 -18.83 22.51 20.73
CA GLU A 331 -17.96 23.61 20.30
C GLU A 331 -17.20 24.25 21.48
N SER A 332 -17.82 24.35 22.66
CA SER A 332 -17.15 24.82 23.87
C SER A 332 -15.94 23.96 24.27
N LEU A 333 -16.02 22.64 24.02
CA LEU A 333 -14.93 21.70 24.29
C LEU A 333 -13.80 21.85 23.26
N ARG A 334 -14.13 22.12 21.99
CA ARG A 334 -13.12 22.44 20.97
C ARG A 334 -12.38 23.74 21.27
N GLU A 335 -13.10 24.77 21.70
CA GLU A 335 -12.48 26.02 22.14
C GLU A 335 -11.57 25.80 23.36
N GLU A 336 -11.97 24.95 24.31
CA GLU A 336 -11.14 24.62 25.48
C GLU A 336 -9.88 23.84 25.08
N LEU A 337 -10.02 22.77 24.29
CA LEU A 337 -8.89 22.02 23.71
C LEU A 337 -7.93 22.96 22.96
N GLY A 338 -8.46 23.84 22.12
CA GLY A 338 -7.71 24.84 21.37
C GLY A 338 -6.90 25.78 22.27
N ARG A 339 -7.54 26.36 23.28
CA ARG A 339 -6.88 27.24 24.26
C ARG A 339 -5.79 26.49 25.03
N LYS A 340 -6.08 25.29 25.55
CA LYS A 340 -5.12 24.47 26.29
C LYS A 340 -3.93 24.02 25.44
N ALA A 341 -4.12 23.77 24.15
CA ALA A 341 -3.01 23.50 23.24
C ALA A 341 -2.10 24.73 23.03
N VAL A 342 -2.68 25.92 22.93
CA VAL A 342 -1.89 27.17 22.83
C VAL A 342 -1.19 27.48 24.17
N ASP A 343 -1.82 27.22 25.31
CA ASP A 343 -1.20 27.36 26.63
C ASP A 343 -0.01 26.40 26.80
N ALA A 344 -0.16 25.13 26.38
CA ALA A 344 0.92 24.15 26.32
C ALA A 344 2.11 24.63 25.47
N ALA A 345 1.84 25.12 24.26
CA ALA A 345 2.87 25.64 23.36
C ALA A 345 3.59 26.88 23.93
N ARG A 346 2.85 27.79 24.58
CA ARG A 346 3.42 28.96 25.25
C ARG A 346 4.30 28.58 26.44
N ALA A 347 3.91 27.59 27.23
CA ALA A 347 4.65 27.14 28.41
C ALA A 347 6.07 26.66 28.09
N VAL A 348 6.31 26.14 26.87
CA VAL A 348 7.62 25.65 26.40
C VAL A 348 8.35 26.65 25.49
N GLY A 349 7.83 27.86 25.31
CA GLY A 349 8.40 28.87 24.40
C GLY A 349 8.41 28.43 22.93
N TYR A 350 7.37 27.73 22.48
CA TYR A 350 7.31 27.09 21.17
C TYR A 350 7.30 28.09 20.00
N SER A 351 7.80 27.68 18.83
CA SER A 351 7.66 28.41 17.57
C SER A 351 7.54 27.47 16.37
N GLY A 352 6.88 27.91 15.30
CA GLY A 352 6.58 27.09 14.13
C GLY A 352 5.32 26.24 14.32
N ALA A 353 5.17 25.22 13.47
CA ALA A 353 4.08 24.25 13.55
C ALA A 353 4.36 23.17 14.60
N GLY A 354 3.37 22.85 15.43
CA GLY A 354 3.41 21.75 16.39
C GLY A 354 2.04 21.10 16.55
N THR A 355 1.96 19.98 17.25
CA THR A 355 0.66 19.36 17.56
C THR A 355 0.65 18.88 18.99
N VAL A 356 -0.38 19.28 19.73
CA VAL A 356 -0.61 18.84 21.12
C VAL A 356 -1.59 17.68 21.07
N GLU A 357 -1.15 16.51 21.51
CA GLU A 357 -1.95 15.28 21.50
C GLU A 357 -2.65 15.11 22.85
N PHE A 358 -3.97 14.92 22.80
CA PHE A 358 -4.83 14.66 23.94
C PHE A 358 -5.47 13.27 23.84
N ILE A 359 -5.64 12.63 24.98
CA ILE A 359 -6.52 11.48 25.15
C ILE A 359 -7.84 11.99 25.73
N LEU A 360 -8.95 11.70 25.06
CA LEU A 360 -10.29 12.10 25.45
C LEU A 360 -11.10 10.84 25.76
N ASP A 361 -11.81 10.82 26.88
CA ASP A 361 -12.73 9.73 27.20
C ASP A 361 -14.02 9.88 26.39
N ALA A 362 -14.41 8.86 25.63
CA ALA A 362 -15.57 8.94 24.74
C ALA A 362 -16.92 9.00 25.48
N ASP A 363 -16.97 8.58 26.75
CA ASP A 363 -18.20 8.53 27.55
C ASP A 363 -18.35 9.78 28.43
N THR A 364 -17.26 10.32 29.00
CA THR A 364 -17.30 11.51 29.86
C THR A 364 -16.92 12.82 29.17
N LEU A 365 -16.26 12.75 28.01
CA LEU A 365 -15.60 13.87 27.31
C LEU A 365 -14.50 14.59 28.12
N GLU A 366 -14.03 14.01 29.24
CA GLU A 366 -12.82 14.48 29.92
C GLU A 366 -11.60 14.26 29.01
N PHE A 367 -10.77 15.29 28.85
CA PHE A 367 -9.56 15.24 28.03
C PHE A 367 -8.29 15.50 28.86
N PHE A 368 -7.19 14.88 28.43
CA PHE A 368 -5.91 14.93 29.12
C PHE A 368 -4.75 14.94 28.12
N PHE A 369 -3.76 15.78 28.38
CA PHE A 369 -2.51 15.84 27.63
C PHE A 369 -1.79 14.49 27.65
N MET A 370 -1.38 14.02 26.47
CA MET A 370 -0.48 12.89 26.30
C MET A 370 0.95 13.35 26.07
N GLU A 371 1.17 14.06 24.97
CA GLU A 371 2.47 14.53 24.49
C GLU A 371 2.29 15.70 23.51
N MET A 372 3.41 16.33 23.13
CA MET A 372 3.43 17.36 22.10
C MET A 372 4.44 16.95 21.03
N ASN A 373 3.96 16.65 19.83
CA ASN A 373 4.81 16.39 18.67
C ASN A 373 5.39 17.72 18.18
N THR A 374 6.71 17.85 18.25
CA THR A 374 7.45 19.13 18.12
C THR A 374 7.82 19.46 16.68
N ARG A 375 6.89 19.17 15.77
CA ARG A 375 7.06 19.17 14.32
C ARG A 375 5.71 19.32 13.61
N LEU A 376 5.75 19.46 12.28
CA LEU A 376 4.57 19.23 11.45
C LEU A 376 4.15 17.75 11.56
N GLN A 377 2.86 17.48 11.74
CA GLN A 377 2.32 16.10 11.70
C GLN A 377 2.21 15.57 10.27
N VAL A 378 2.07 14.26 10.12
CA VAL A 378 1.89 13.61 8.81
C VAL A 378 0.54 14.05 8.23
N GLU A 379 -0.48 13.96 9.06
CA GLU A 379 -1.90 14.27 8.90
C GLU A 379 -2.25 15.77 8.93
N HIS A 380 -1.26 16.66 8.83
CA HIS A 380 -1.52 18.09 8.69
C HIS A 380 -2.47 18.47 7.52
N PRO A 381 -2.53 17.75 6.38
CA PRO A 381 -3.39 18.16 5.26
C PRO A 381 -4.91 18.15 5.53
N VAL A 382 -5.43 17.41 6.53
CA VAL A 382 -6.85 17.55 6.88
C VAL A 382 -7.14 18.89 7.56
N THR A 383 -6.19 19.41 8.36
CA THR A 383 -6.26 20.78 8.89
C THR A 383 -6.17 21.81 7.76
N GLU A 384 -5.28 21.60 6.77
CA GLU A 384 -5.22 22.46 5.58
C GLU A 384 -6.53 22.46 4.80
N ALA A 385 -7.18 21.30 4.65
CA ALA A 385 -8.43 21.16 3.92
C ALA A 385 -9.60 21.91 4.58
N ILE A 386 -9.73 21.89 5.91
CA ILE A 386 -10.80 22.63 6.60
C ILE A 386 -10.51 24.12 6.82
N THR A 387 -9.25 24.55 6.84
CA THR A 387 -8.87 25.96 7.10
C THR A 387 -8.48 26.75 5.85
N GLY A 388 -8.18 26.06 4.75
CA GLY A 388 -7.63 26.68 3.53
C GLY A 388 -6.19 27.20 3.66
N GLN A 389 -5.50 26.92 4.77
CA GLN A 389 -4.14 27.41 5.02
C GLN A 389 -3.08 26.39 4.55
N ASP A 390 -1.94 26.87 4.06
CA ASP A 390 -0.75 26.05 3.81
C ASP A 390 0.21 26.17 5.00
N LEU A 391 0.32 25.10 5.79
CA LEU A 391 1.12 25.15 7.03
C LEU A 391 2.62 25.19 6.75
N VAL A 392 3.07 24.69 5.59
CA VAL A 392 4.47 24.80 5.16
C VAL A 392 4.81 26.24 4.78
N GLU A 393 3.87 26.99 4.19
CA GLU A 393 4.03 28.45 3.96
C GLU A 393 4.15 29.19 5.29
N TRP A 394 3.27 28.92 6.26
CA TRP A 394 3.33 29.53 7.59
C TRP A 394 4.65 29.19 8.32
N GLN A 395 5.20 27.99 8.12
CA GLN A 395 6.50 27.61 8.68
C GLN A 395 7.61 28.51 8.11
N LEU A 396 7.60 28.78 6.80
CA LEU A 396 8.58 29.66 6.15
C LEU A 396 8.45 31.13 6.60
N GLU A 397 7.23 31.63 6.80
CA GLU A 397 6.98 32.98 7.35
C GLU A 397 7.53 33.14 8.77
N VAL A 398 7.21 32.22 9.69
CA VAL A 398 7.70 32.25 11.06
C VAL A 398 9.23 32.08 11.12
N THR A 399 9.79 31.22 10.26
CA THR A 399 11.24 31.08 10.08
C THR A 399 11.89 32.42 9.70
N ALA A 400 11.30 33.16 8.76
CA ALA A 400 11.75 34.51 8.37
C ALA A 400 11.54 35.60 9.45
N GLY A 401 10.91 35.25 10.58
CA GLY A 401 10.62 36.18 11.68
C GLY A 401 9.39 37.05 11.42
N ASN A 402 8.52 36.67 10.48
CA ASN A 402 7.24 37.32 10.28
C ASN A 402 6.23 36.90 11.37
N ARG A 403 5.20 37.74 11.54
CA ARG A 403 4.03 37.41 12.37
C ARG A 403 3.23 36.27 11.76
N LEU A 404 2.42 35.60 12.58
CA LEU A 404 1.37 34.70 12.10
C LEU A 404 0.47 35.43 11.07
N PRO A 405 0.12 34.82 9.92
CA PRO A 405 -0.66 35.49 8.88
C PRO A 405 -2.11 35.85 9.27
N LEU A 406 -2.68 35.15 10.26
CA LEU A 406 -4.07 35.30 10.73
C LEU A 406 -4.11 35.30 12.27
N LEU A 407 -5.08 36.01 12.84
CA LEU A 407 -5.41 35.92 14.26
C LEU A 407 -6.34 34.73 14.52
N GLN A 408 -6.54 34.38 15.80
CA GLN A 408 -7.42 33.27 16.18
C GLN A 408 -8.88 33.47 15.72
N GLU A 409 -9.33 34.72 15.65
CA GLU A 409 -10.68 35.11 15.24
C GLU A 409 -10.88 35.12 13.70
N ASP A 410 -9.79 35.22 12.93
CA ASP A 410 -9.82 35.12 11.45
C ASP A 410 -9.80 33.65 10.97
N LEU A 411 -9.50 32.70 11.86
CA LEU A 411 -9.45 31.28 11.54
C LEU A 411 -10.88 30.70 11.54
N HIS A 412 -11.26 30.10 10.41
CA HIS A 412 -12.58 29.53 10.21
C HIS A 412 -12.50 28.08 9.74
N ARG A 413 -13.37 27.23 10.29
CA ARG A 413 -13.52 25.83 9.89
C ARG A 413 -14.57 25.71 8.80
N ASN A 414 -14.17 25.17 7.65
CA ASN A 414 -15.02 25.00 6.48
C ASN A 414 -15.16 23.50 6.15
N GLY A 415 -16.33 22.93 6.44
CA GLY A 415 -16.65 21.54 6.12
C GLY A 415 -15.90 20.51 6.97
N HIS A 416 -15.67 19.34 6.37
CA HIS A 416 -15.05 18.17 7.01
C HIS A 416 -14.03 17.54 6.05
N ALA A 417 -12.95 16.99 6.60
CA ALA A 417 -11.91 16.30 5.85
C ALA A 417 -11.54 14.96 6.47
N PHE A 418 -11.16 14.01 5.63
CA PHE A 418 -10.53 12.74 6.02
C PHE A 418 -9.17 12.60 5.35
N GLU A 419 -8.21 12.02 6.05
CA GLU A 419 -6.98 11.46 5.48
C GLU A 419 -6.98 9.95 5.70
N ALA A 420 -6.46 9.22 4.71
CA ALA A 420 -6.19 7.79 4.81
C ALA A 420 -4.76 7.51 4.34
N ARG A 421 -3.97 6.84 5.19
CA ARG A 421 -2.58 6.50 4.90
C ARG A 421 -2.52 5.21 4.07
N ILE A 422 -2.09 5.34 2.82
CA ILE A 422 -1.95 4.23 1.88
C ILE A 422 -0.58 3.57 2.10
N TYR A 423 -0.57 2.38 2.67
CA TYR A 423 0.63 1.63 3.01
C TYR A 423 0.81 0.37 2.15
N ALA A 424 2.07 0.06 1.83
CA ALA A 424 2.48 -1.27 1.40
C ALA A 424 2.59 -2.21 2.62
N GLU A 425 1.47 -2.82 3.00
CA GLU A 425 1.38 -3.76 4.11
C GLU A 425 0.32 -4.84 3.84
N ASN A 426 0.60 -6.08 4.25
CA ASN A 426 -0.35 -7.18 4.16
C ASN A 426 -1.22 -7.23 5.42
N THR A 427 -2.41 -6.66 5.33
CA THR A 427 -3.33 -6.48 6.47
C THR A 427 -3.79 -7.81 7.09
N ARG A 428 -3.96 -8.87 6.27
CA ARG A 428 -4.33 -10.22 6.73
C ARG A 428 -3.17 -10.92 7.43
N ALA A 429 -1.94 -10.74 6.93
CA ALA A 429 -0.71 -11.17 7.60
C ALA A 429 -0.32 -10.19 8.73
N ASN A 430 -1.28 -9.84 9.59
CA ASN A 430 -1.06 -9.01 10.79
C ASN A 430 -0.47 -7.61 10.50
N PHE A 431 -0.74 -7.07 9.30
CA PHE A 431 -0.20 -5.81 8.79
C PHE A 431 1.34 -5.79 8.83
N LEU A 432 1.96 -6.87 8.35
CA LEU A 432 3.39 -6.88 8.05
C LEU A 432 3.67 -5.97 6.85
N PRO A 433 4.69 -5.10 6.91
CA PRO A 433 5.19 -4.37 5.75
C PRO A 433 5.48 -5.29 4.57
N ASP A 434 5.17 -4.83 3.37
CA ASP A 434 5.52 -5.50 2.11
C ASP A 434 6.40 -4.58 1.25
N VAL A 435 7.23 -5.16 0.40
CA VAL A 435 8.35 -4.48 -0.26
C VAL A 435 8.54 -4.91 -1.71
N GLY A 436 9.21 -4.07 -2.50
CA GLY A 436 9.54 -4.34 -3.90
C GLY A 436 8.90 -3.37 -4.89
N LEU A 437 8.93 -3.74 -6.16
CA LEU A 437 8.59 -2.88 -7.29
C LEU A 437 7.08 -2.60 -7.40
N LEU A 438 6.72 -1.33 -7.43
CA LEU A 438 5.40 -0.85 -7.82
C LEU A 438 5.25 -0.98 -9.35
N GLN A 439 4.69 -2.11 -9.80
CA GLN A 439 4.59 -2.47 -11.22
C GLN A 439 3.52 -1.64 -11.96
N HIS A 440 2.45 -1.29 -11.25
CA HIS A 440 1.40 -0.37 -11.71
C HIS A 440 0.89 0.45 -10.51
N VAL A 441 0.69 1.75 -10.72
CA VAL A 441 0.09 2.68 -9.77
C VAL A 441 -0.79 3.66 -10.55
N ALA A 442 -2.10 3.55 -10.38
CA ALA A 442 -3.05 4.61 -10.69
C ALA A 442 -3.56 5.24 -9.39
N LEU A 443 -3.36 6.56 -9.27
CA LEU A 443 -3.85 7.35 -8.15
C LEU A 443 -5.24 7.92 -8.47
N PRO A 444 -6.08 8.22 -7.46
CA PRO A 444 -7.36 8.86 -7.66
C PRO A 444 -7.25 10.21 -8.37
N THR A 445 -8.28 10.56 -9.13
CA THR A 445 -8.32 11.82 -9.88
C THR A 445 -8.39 13.00 -8.91
N THR A 446 -7.32 13.80 -8.84
CA THR A 446 -7.26 14.99 -7.97
C THR A 446 -8.28 16.05 -8.41
N SER A 447 -8.92 16.69 -7.44
CA SER A 447 -9.95 17.71 -7.63
C SER A 447 -9.92 18.73 -6.48
N SER A 448 -10.90 19.64 -6.41
CA SER A 448 -11.07 20.51 -5.24
C SER A 448 -11.45 19.76 -3.94
N THR A 449 -11.94 18.52 -4.05
CA THR A 449 -12.36 17.67 -2.92
C THR A 449 -11.50 16.43 -2.74
N VAL A 450 -10.51 16.19 -3.62
CA VAL A 450 -9.61 15.02 -3.58
C VAL A 450 -8.17 15.48 -3.82
N ARG A 451 -7.32 15.29 -2.82
CA ARG A 451 -5.88 15.57 -2.84
C ARG A 451 -5.12 14.27 -2.59
N VAL A 452 -4.02 14.07 -3.31
CA VAL A 452 -3.10 12.96 -3.08
C VAL A 452 -1.70 13.53 -2.90
N ASP A 453 -1.11 13.28 -1.73
CA ASP A 453 0.28 13.58 -1.45
C ASP A 453 1.07 12.27 -1.46
N THR A 454 2.07 12.17 -2.33
CA THR A 454 2.87 10.97 -2.57
C THR A 454 4.28 11.34 -3.03
N GLY A 455 5.22 10.41 -2.86
CA GLY A 455 6.55 10.46 -3.46
C GLY A 455 6.88 9.21 -4.29
N PHE A 456 5.86 8.45 -4.69
CA PHE A 456 5.99 7.16 -5.39
C PHE A 456 5.05 7.07 -6.60
N GLY A 457 5.44 6.31 -7.62
CA GLY A 457 4.65 5.99 -8.80
C GLY A 457 5.01 4.63 -9.41
N SER A 458 4.52 4.37 -10.62
CA SER A 458 4.84 3.14 -11.36
C SER A 458 6.33 3.10 -11.71
N GLY A 459 7.01 2.01 -11.35
CA GLY A 459 8.45 1.81 -11.55
C GLY A 459 9.32 2.09 -10.31
N ASP A 460 8.75 2.68 -9.25
CA ASP A 460 9.47 2.90 -7.98
C ASP A 460 9.50 1.63 -7.11
N GLU A 461 10.48 1.55 -6.21
CA GLU A 461 10.66 0.42 -5.29
C GLU A 461 10.34 0.81 -3.84
N ILE A 462 9.45 0.06 -3.19
CA ILE A 462 9.25 0.13 -1.74
C ILE A 462 10.40 -0.62 -1.05
N SER A 463 11.33 0.12 -0.48
CA SER A 463 12.54 -0.42 0.16
C SER A 463 12.30 -0.92 1.60
N VAL A 464 12.99 -2.00 1.98
CA VAL A 464 13.05 -2.54 3.35
C VAL A 464 13.59 -1.56 4.41
N HIS A 465 14.25 -0.47 3.99
CA HIS A 465 14.99 0.42 4.90
C HIS A 465 14.15 1.52 5.55
N TYR A 466 12.92 1.76 5.08
CA TYR A 466 12.13 2.93 5.44
C TYR A 466 10.65 2.60 5.68
N ASP A 467 9.90 3.62 6.11
CA ASP A 467 8.45 3.57 6.21
C ASP A 467 7.81 3.22 4.84
N PRO A 468 6.87 2.25 4.78
CA PRO A 468 6.24 1.75 3.55
C PRO A 468 5.00 2.54 3.10
N MET A 469 4.80 3.78 3.56
CA MET A 469 3.70 4.65 3.10
C MET A 469 3.91 5.09 1.65
N ILE A 470 3.00 4.67 0.78
CA ILE A 470 2.98 5.00 -0.65
C ILE A 470 2.43 6.42 -0.86
N ALA A 471 1.33 6.74 -0.18
CA ALA A 471 0.61 8.00 -0.36
C ALA A 471 -0.29 8.33 0.84
N LYS A 472 -0.72 9.58 0.91
CA LYS A 472 -1.82 10.04 1.75
C LYS A 472 -2.96 10.46 0.83
N LEU A 473 -4.11 9.81 0.96
CA LEU A 473 -5.35 10.24 0.31
C LEU A 473 -6.04 11.22 1.25
N ILE A 474 -6.26 12.46 0.81
CA ILE A 474 -6.98 13.49 1.58
C ILE A 474 -8.21 13.90 0.81
N VAL A 475 -9.36 13.91 1.49
CA VAL A 475 -10.64 14.30 0.88
C VAL A 475 -11.35 15.34 1.72
N HIS A 476 -12.20 16.14 1.08
CA HIS A 476 -12.98 17.21 1.69
C HIS A 476 -14.44 17.17 1.26
N GLY A 477 -15.34 17.59 2.14
CA GLY A 477 -16.76 17.76 1.87
C GLY A 477 -17.38 18.85 2.74
N ARG A 478 -18.61 19.27 2.43
CA ARG A 478 -19.35 20.27 3.23
C ARG A 478 -19.71 19.76 4.62
N ASP A 479 -19.80 18.45 4.78
CA ASP A 479 -20.06 17.74 6.02
C ASP A 479 -19.33 16.38 6.02
N ARG A 480 -19.32 15.71 7.17
CA ARG A 480 -18.69 14.40 7.38
C ARG A 480 -19.24 13.31 6.44
N ALA A 481 -20.53 13.32 6.15
CA ALA A 481 -21.16 12.30 5.30
C ALA A 481 -20.76 12.50 3.83
N GLU A 482 -20.68 13.74 3.34
CA GLU A 482 -20.15 14.05 2.02
C GLU A 482 -18.66 13.70 1.91
N ALA A 483 -17.84 14.11 2.86
CA ALA A 483 -16.41 13.79 2.87
C ALA A 483 -16.19 12.26 2.88
N LEU A 484 -17.02 11.49 3.61
CA LEU A 484 -16.95 10.03 3.63
C LEU A 484 -17.40 9.38 2.31
N ARG A 485 -18.39 9.94 1.59
CA ARG A 485 -18.72 9.49 0.23
C ARG A 485 -17.54 9.71 -0.73
N VAL A 486 -16.89 10.86 -0.65
CA VAL A 486 -15.71 11.19 -1.47
C VAL A 486 -14.53 10.26 -1.10
N LEU A 487 -14.32 9.96 0.19
CA LEU A 487 -13.30 9.00 0.64
C LEU A 487 -13.49 7.63 0.00
N ARG A 488 -14.72 7.10 0.04
CA ARG A 488 -15.05 5.76 -0.48
C ARG A 488 -14.92 5.68 -2.01
N ASP A 489 -15.33 6.72 -2.72
CA ASP A 489 -15.15 6.82 -4.18
C ASP A 489 -13.66 6.91 -4.56
N ALA A 490 -12.91 7.81 -3.91
CA ALA A 490 -11.49 7.99 -4.17
C ALA A 490 -10.67 6.74 -3.81
N LEU A 491 -10.95 6.07 -2.69
CA LEU A 491 -10.37 4.75 -2.40
C LEU A 491 -10.68 3.74 -3.52
N GLY A 492 -11.90 3.78 -4.06
CA GLY A 492 -12.32 2.99 -5.23
C GLY A 492 -11.48 3.21 -6.48
N GLN A 493 -10.96 4.41 -6.70
CA GLN A 493 -10.14 4.77 -7.87
C GLN A 493 -8.66 4.31 -7.80
N TYR A 494 -8.16 3.90 -6.64
CA TYR A 494 -6.79 3.40 -6.52
C TYR A 494 -6.61 2.05 -7.23
N GLU A 495 -5.56 1.96 -8.05
CA GLU A 495 -5.04 0.71 -8.62
C GLU A 495 -3.57 0.57 -8.26
N VAL A 496 -3.17 -0.51 -7.58
CA VAL A 496 -1.76 -0.77 -7.24
C VAL A 496 -1.44 -2.25 -7.49
N VAL A 497 -0.39 -2.51 -8.26
CA VAL A 497 0.14 -3.86 -8.50
C VAL A 497 1.62 -3.88 -8.12
N GLY A 498 2.02 -4.86 -7.30
CA GLY A 498 3.35 -4.94 -6.74
C GLY A 498 3.31 -5.59 -5.36
N PRO A 499 3.76 -4.90 -4.29
CA PRO A 499 3.52 -5.28 -2.90
C PRO A 499 2.02 -5.26 -2.52
N ALA A 500 1.65 -6.02 -1.50
CA ALA A 500 0.33 -5.94 -0.87
C ALA A 500 0.07 -4.55 -0.26
N THR A 501 -1.19 -4.11 -0.24
CA THR A 501 -1.58 -2.80 0.28
C THR A 501 -2.76 -2.85 1.25
N ASN A 502 -2.88 -1.81 2.08
CA ASN A 502 -4.02 -1.66 3.00
C ASN A 502 -5.30 -1.08 2.36
N ILE A 503 -5.32 -0.82 1.05
CA ILE A 503 -6.42 -0.12 0.35
C ILE A 503 -7.76 -0.87 0.51
N ALA A 504 -7.76 -2.21 0.41
CA ALA A 504 -8.97 -3.02 0.59
C ALA A 504 -9.52 -2.95 2.02
N PHE A 505 -8.63 -2.90 3.02
CA PHE A 505 -8.98 -2.72 4.43
C PHE A 505 -9.55 -1.31 4.68
N LEU A 506 -8.93 -0.27 4.12
CA LEU A 506 -9.44 1.11 4.19
C LEU A 506 -10.85 1.25 3.57
N LYS A 507 -11.13 0.55 2.45
CA LYS A 507 -12.47 0.49 1.84
C LYS A 507 -13.51 -0.12 2.77
N SER A 508 -13.14 -1.19 3.48
CA SER A 508 -13.99 -1.83 4.49
C SER A 508 -14.25 -0.89 5.67
N LEU A 509 -13.18 -0.30 6.22
CA LEU A 509 -13.24 0.62 7.36
C LEU A 509 -14.10 1.87 7.06
N ALA A 510 -13.85 2.56 5.95
CA ALA A 510 -14.64 3.71 5.51
C ALA A 510 -16.12 3.35 5.21
N SER A 511 -16.43 2.06 5.04
CA SER A 511 -17.79 1.56 4.85
C SER A 511 -18.45 1.04 6.14
N HIS A 512 -17.70 0.90 7.23
CA HIS A 512 -18.14 0.22 8.44
C HIS A 512 -19.23 1.03 9.18
N PRO A 513 -20.37 0.45 9.60
CA PRO A 513 -21.48 1.20 10.19
C PRO A 513 -21.10 2.07 11.40
N ALA A 514 -20.24 1.58 12.30
CA ALA A 514 -19.76 2.35 13.45
C ALA A 514 -18.91 3.57 13.01
N PHE A 515 -18.05 3.42 12.00
CA PHE A 515 -17.24 4.52 11.47
C PHE A 515 -18.10 5.57 10.78
N VAL A 516 -19.10 5.14 9.99
CA VAL A 516 -20.09 6.02 9.33
C VAL A 516 -20.82 6.90 10.35
N LYS A 517 -21.16 6.35 11.52
CA LYS A 517 -21.84 7.08 12.59
C LYS A 517 -20.95 8.03 13.41
N GLY A 518 -19.62 7.90 13.36
CA GLY A 518 -18.70 8.67 14.21
C GLY A 518 -18.31 7.98 15.51
N GLU A 519 -18.65 6.69 15.69
CA GLU A 519 -18.33 5.87 16.87
C GLU A 519 -16.83 5.46 16.88
N VAL A 520 -15.92 6.43 16.91
CA VAL A 520 -14.46 6.24 16.86
C VAL A 520 -13.85 6.09 18.26
N GLU A 521 -12.90 5.17 18.41
CA GLU A 521 -12.11 4.94 19.64
C GLU A 521 -10.80 4.23 19.27
N THR A 522 -9.78 4.34 20.11
CA THR A 522 -8.44 3.75 19.86
C THR A 522 -8.43 2.21 19.78
N GLY A 523 -9.49 1.56 20.27
CA GLY A 523 -9.76 0.13 20.13
C GLY A 523 -10.52 -0.28 18.86
N PHE A 524 -10.87 0.64 17.96
CA PHE A 524 -11.77 0.38 16.82
C PHE A 524 -11.32 -0.79 15.93
N ILE A 525 -10.05 -0.79 15.48
CA ILE A 525 -9.55 -1.83 14.57
C ILE A 525 -9.50 -3.22 15.25
N PRO A 526 -8.98 -3.39 16.49
CA PRO A 526 -9.09 -4.65 17.23
C PRO A 526 -10.54 -5.12 17.45
N LYS A 527 -11.45 -4.19 17.78
CA LYS A 527 -12.86 -4.49 18.11
C LYS A 527 -13.66 -5.01 16.93
N TYR A 528 -13.49 -4.42 15.75
CA TYR A 528 -14.21 -4.78 14.53
C TYR A 528 -13.36 -5.61 13.56
N LYS A 529 -12.28 -6.25 14.03
CA LYS A 529 -11.26 -6.90 13.20
C LYS A 529 -11.85 -7.84 12.13
N ASP A 530 -12.78 -8.70 12.53
CA ASP A 530 -13.33 -9.74 11.65
C ASP A 530 -14.34 -9.17 10.63
N GLU A 531 -15.02 -8.07 10.97
CA GLU A 531 -15.89 -7.30 10.05
C GLU A 531 -15.07 -6.45 9.07
N LEU A 532 -13.94 -5.91 9.52
CA LEU A 532 -13.01 -5.11 8.70
C LEU A 532 -12.18 -5.98 7.75
N GLN A 533 -11.91 -7.23 8.13
CA GLN A 533 -11.16 -8.21 7.34
C GLN A 533 -11.99 -9.49 7.12
N PRO A 534 -13.12 -9.41 6.39
CA PRO A 534 -13.93 -10.59 6.11
C PRO A 534 -13.08 -11.66 5.41
N PRO A 535 -13.47 -12.95 5.50
CA PRO A 535 -12.82 -14.04 4.76
C PRO A 535 -12.59 -13.66 3.29
N LEU A 536 -11.54 -14.22 2.69
CA LEU A 536 -11.24 -13.96 1.27
C LEU A 536 -12.52 -14.18 0.45
N LEU A 537 -12.82 -13.19 -0.39
CA LEU A 537 -14.16 -12.87 -0.87
C LEU A 537 -14.92 -14.08 -1.44
N PRO A 538 -16.28 -13.99 -1.52
CA PRO A 538 -17.03 -14.80 -2.47
C PRO A 538 -16.37 -14.81 -3.86
N PRO A 539 -16.64 -15.85 -4.68
CA PRO A 539 -15.97 -16.05 -5.98
C PRO A 539 -15.93 -14.78 -6.83
N PRO A 540 -14.84 -14.56 -7.60
CA PRO A 540 -14.66 -13.36 -8.41
C PRO A 540 -15.88 -13.10 -9.29
N SER A 541 -16.31 -11.84 -9.37
CA SER A 541 -17.56 -11.51 -10.05
C SER A 541 -17.54 -11.96 -11.52
N PRO A 542 -18.66 -12.45 -12.08
CA PRO A 542 -18.70 -12.84 -13.49
C PRO A 542 -18.28 -11.72 -14.45
N VAL A 543 -18.49 -10.45 -14.06
CA VAL A 543 -18.00 -9.28 -14.80
C VAL A 543 -16.47 -9.21 -14.80
N ALA A 544 -15.81 -9.41 -13.66
CA ALA A 544 -14.34 -9.42 -13.59
C ALA A 544 -13.74 -10.57 -14.41
N LEU A 545 -14.33 -11.76 -14.37
CA LEU A 545 -13.93 -12.92 -15.17
C LEU A 545 -14.11 -12.68 -16.67
N ALA A 546 -15.24 -12.11 -17.08
CA ALA A 546 -15.49 -11.73 -18.48
C ALA A 546 -14.48 -10.69 -18.99
N GLN A 547 -14.17 -9.67 -18.17
CA GLN A 547 -13.15 -8.65 -18.49
C GLN A 547 -11.76 -9.25 -18.66
N ALA A 548 -11.35 -10.15 -17.75
CA ALA A 548 -10.07 -10.86 -17.82
C ALA A 548 -9.93 -11.67 -19.12
N ALA A 549 -10.96 -12.44 -19.47
CA ALA A 549 -10.93 -13.30 -20.63
C ALA A 549 -10.99 -12.51 -21.96
N LEU A 550 -11.76 -11.40 -21.99
CA LEU A 550 -11.73 -10.45 -23.11
C LEU A 550 -10.36 -9.80 -23.26
N PHE A 551 -9.72 -9.40 -22.16
CA PHE A 551 -8.37 -8.84 -22.19
C PHE A 551 -7.38 -9.83 -22.85
N VAL A 552 -7.43 -11.13 -22.50
CA VAL A 552 -6.61 -12.16 -23.15
C VAL A 552 -6.89 -12.23 -24.65
N VAL A 553 -8.15 -12.39 -25.07
CA VAL A 553 -8.54 -12.49 -26.50
C VAL A 553 -8.10 -11.27 -27.31
N LEU A 554 -8.35 -10.06 -26.82
CA LEU A 554 -8.02 -8.82 -27.51
C LEU A 554 -6.50 -8.54 -27.54
N SER A 555 -5.76 -9.03 -26.55
CA SER A 555 -4.30 -8.91 -26.50
C SER A 555 -3.64 -9.89 -27.46
N ASP A 556 -4.15 -11.13 -27.55
CA ASP A 556 -3.68 -12.14 -28.51
C ASP A 556 -3.86 -11.65 -29.96
N GLN A 557 -5.01 -11.03 -30.30
CA GLN A 557 -5.22 -10.40 -31.61
C GLN A 557 -4.19 -9.31 -31.94
N LYS A 558 -3.78 -8.49 -30.97
CA LYS A 558 -2.77 -7.42 -31.19
C LYS A 558 -1.34 -7.92 -31.24
N ALA A 559 -1.06 -9.11 -30.72
CA ALA A 559 0.26 -9.75 -30.78
C ALA A 559 0.58 -10.35 -32.17
N GLY A 560 -0.34 -10.25 -33.13
CA GLY A 560 -0.12 -10.60 -34.54
C GLY A 560 1.00 -9.79 -35.21
N PRO A 561 1.38 -10.15 -36.45
CA PRO A 561 2.48 -9.51 -37.17
C PRO A 561 2.29 -7.99 -37.34
N PRO A 562 3.38 -7.21 -37.43
CA PRO A 562 3.32 -5.75 -37.48
C PRO A 562 2.47 -5.25 -38.65
N ALA A 563 1.85 -4.07 -38.50
CA ALA A 563 0.87 -3.49 -39.43
C ALA A 563 1.35 -3.25 -40.89
N THR A 564 2.62 -3.55 -41.19
CA THR A 564 3.21 -3.59 -42.54
C THR A 564 3.11 -4.96 -43.23
N ALA A 565 2.75 -6.02 -42.50
CA ALA A 565 2.45 -7.33 -43.05
C ALA A 565 1.01 -7.34 -43.65
N PRO A 566 0.75 -8.12 -44.71
CA PRO A 566 -0.62 -8.33 -45.17
C PRO A 566 -1.46 -8.96 -44.05
N ALA A 567 -2.75 -8.62 -43.97
CA ALA A 567 -3.64 -9.17 -42.95
C ALA A 567 -3.80 -10.69 -43.13
N GLU A 568 -3.13 -11.46 -42.27
CA GLU A 568 -3.19 -12.93 -42.30
C GLU A 568 -4.46 -13.43 -41.61
N PRO A 569 -5.16 -14.44 -42.13
CA PRO A 569 -6.41 -14.95 -41.53
C PRO A 569 -6.22 -15.58 -40.14
N TRP A 570 -4.96 -15.81 -39.73
CA TRP A 570 -4.56 -16.34 -38.43
C TRP A 570 -4.22 -15.27 -37.39
N SER A 571 -4.07 -13.99 -37.78
CA SER A 571 -3.73 -12.90 -36.85
C SER A 571 -4.93 -12.32 -36.11
N ASP A 572 -6.14 -12.59 -36.59
CA ASP A 572 -7.39 -12.18 -35.94
C ASP A 572 -8.27 -13.41 -35.64
N PHE A 573 -8.64 -13.53 -34.36
CA PHE A 573 -9.62 -14.48 -33.83
C PHE A 573 -10.92 -14.54 -34.65
N SER A 574 -11.36 -13.41 -35.22
CA SER A 574 -12.61 -13.35 -35.97
C SER A 574 -12.51 -13.73 -37.46
N SER A 575 -11.31 -13.86 -38.03
CA SER A 575 -11.10 -13.87 -39.49
C SER A 575 -11.22 -15.22 -40.21
N PHE A 576 -10.77 -16.34 -39.62
CA PHE A 576 -10.88 -17.66 -40.27
C PHE A 576 -12.16 -18.43 -39.85
N ARG A 577 -12.90 -19.00 -40.82
CA ARG A 577 -14.10 -19.83 -40.59
C ARG A 577 -14.22 -20.96 -41.60
N SER A 578 -14.65 -22.14 -41.13
CA SER A 578 -14.91 -23.31 -41.99
C SER A 578 -16.22 -23.21 -42.79
N PHE A 579 -17.20 -22.44 -42.31
CA PHE A 579 -18.50 -22.20 -42.98
C PHE A 579 -19.18 -20.93 -42.41
N PRO A 580 -20.12 -20.29 -43.12
CA PRO A 580 -20.66 -18.97 -42.75
C PRO A 580 -21.36 -18.87 -41.38
N SER A 581 -21.94 -19.97 -40.89
CA SER A 581 -22.58 -20.03 -39.57
C SER A 581 -21.62 -20.41 -38.43
N ALA A 582 -20.34 -20.69 -38.71
CA ALA A 582 -19.35 -20.99 -37.68
C ALA A 582 -19.02 -19.72 -36.88
N ARG A 583 -19.16 -19.78 -35.56
CA ARG A 583 -18.68 -18.73 -34.63
C ARG A 583 -17.32 -19.15 -34.09
N ALA A 584 -16.35 -18.23 -34.10
CA ALA A 584 -15.09 -18.48 -33.38
C ALA A 584 -15.38 -18.47 -31.89
N THR A 585 -14.90 -19.51 -31.21
CA THR A 585 -15.07 -19.69 -29.77
C THR A 585 -13.68 -19.77 -29.13
N ARG A 586 -13.42 -18.96 -28.12
CA ARG A 586 -12.27 -19.09 -27.21
C ARG A 586 -12.81 -19.58 -25.87
N VAL A 587 -12.09 -20.50 -25.25
CA VAL A 587 -12.28 -20.83 -23.83
C VAL A 587 -11.03 -20.32 -23.10
N VAL A 588 -11.23 -19.54 -22.05
CA VAL A 588 -10.16 -19.06 -21.16
C VAL A 588 -10.45 -19.62 -19.77
N THR A 589 -9.54 -20.44 -19.25
CA THR A 589 -9.65 -21.00 -17.91
C THR A 589 -8.93 -20.09 -16.92
N LEU A 590 -9.65 -19.60 -15.92
CA LEU A 590 -9.17 -18.66 -14.91
C LEU A 590 -9.27 -19.29 -13.52
N ALA A 591 -8.28 -19.04 -12.67
CA ALA A 591 -8.31 -19.40 -11.25
C ALA A 591 -8.06 -18.15 -10.38
N PRO A 592 -8.90 -17.85 -9.38
CA PRO A 592 -8.61 -16.81 -8.41
C PRO A 592 -7.44 -17.25 -7.54
N ARG A 593 -6.55 -16.32 -7.22
CA ARG A 593 -5.50 -16.58 -6.24
C ARG A 593 -6.09 -16.48 -4.83
N SER A 594 -6.01 -17.57 -4.05
CA SER A 594 -6.12 -17.44 -2.59
C SER A 594 -4.95 -16.59 -2.10
N SER A 595 -5.18 -15.64 -1.18
CA SER A 595 -4.14 -14.69 -0.75
C SER A 595 -3.09 -15.28 0.20
N SER A 596 -2.82 -16.58 0.11
CA SER A 596 -1.73 -17.26 0.80
C SER A 596 -0.43 -17.15 -0.01
N SER A 597 -0.07 -15.94 -0.44
CA SER A 597 1.25 -15.62 -0.99
C SER A 597 2.19 -15.12 0.11
N SER A 598 2.46 -15.98 1.08
CA SER A 598 3.59 -15.83 2.00
C SER A 598 4.49 -17.05 1.86
N THR A 599 5.71 -16.84 1.37
CA THR A 599 6.74 -17.90 1.28
C THR A 599 7.20 -18.28 2.68
N THR A 600 6.49 -19.22 3.30
CA THR A 600 6.94 -19.92 4.51
C THR A 600 6.36 -21.32 4.48
N GLN A 601 7.21 -22.33 4.27
CA GLN A 601 6.80 -23.71 4.51
C GLN A 601 6.56 -23.88 6.01
N ILE A 602 5.30 -24.00 6.40
CA ILE A 602 4.93 -24.48 7.73
C ILE A 602 4.58 -25.96 7.57
N SER A 603 5.51 -26.83 7.98
CA SER A 603 5.27 -28.25 8.15
C SER A 603 4.39 -28.46 9.38
N GLY A 604 3.08 -28.57 9.18
CA GLY A 604 2.10 -28.76 10.26
C GLY A 604 0.72 -29.06 9.69
N SER A 605 0.17 -30.21 10.08
CA SER A 605 -1.13 -30.74 9.68
C SER A 605 -2.30 -29.75 9.86
N GLU A 606 -2.94 -29.37 8.75
CA GLU A 606 -4.41 -29.37 8.56
C GLU A 606 -4.75 -28.91 7.12
N ALA A 607 -4.39 -29.75 6.14
CA ALA A 607 -4.75 -29.55 4.74
C ALA A 607 -6.13 -30.15 4.43
N GLY A 608 -7.19 -29.54 4.97
CA GLY A 608 -8.54 -29.75 4.44
C GLY A 608 -8.60 -29.25 3.00
N GLY A 609 -9.14 -30.07 2.08
CA GLY A 609 -9.09 -29.80 0.64
C GLY A 609 -9.72 -28.46 0.24
N ALA A 610 -8.88 -27.52 -0.19
CA ALA A 610 -9.33 -26.32 -0.86
C ALA A 610 -9.57 -26.64 -2.34
N ASP A 611 -10.81 -26.97 -2.70
CA ASP A 611 -11.22 -27.16 -4.09
C ASP A 611 -10.82 -25.91 -4.91
N SER A 612 -10.00 -26.11 -5.95
CA SER A 612 -9.57 -25.01 -6.80
C SER A 612 -10.76 -24.50 -7.60
N ASN A 613 -11.34 -23.40 -7.13
CA ASN A 613 -12.56 -22.81 -7.70
C ASN A 613 -12.24 -22.16 -9.05
N THR A 614 -12.15 -22.97 -10.10
CA THR A 614 -11.82 -22.55 -11.47
C THR A 614 -13.06 -22.05 -12.23
N PHE A 615 -12.80 -21.24 -13.25
CA PHE A 615 -13.85 -20.65 -14.10
C PHE A 615 -13.45 -20.82 -15.56
N GLN A 616 -14.32 -21.43 -16.36
CA GLN A 616 -14.20 -21.40 -17.82
C GLN A 616 -15.01 -20.23 -18.36
N VAL A 617 -14.35 -19.29 -19.02
CA VAL A 617 -15.01 -18.19 -19.72
C VAL A 617 -15.01 -18.50 -21.21
N ILE A 618 -16.20 -18.69 -21.77
CA ILE A 618 -16.41 -19.02 -23.18
C ILE A 618 -16.80 -17.74 -23.91
N LEU A 619 -16.01 -17.34 -24.91
CA LEU A 619 -16.22 -16.14 -25.72
C LEU A 619 -16.51 -16.54 -27.16
N GLN A 620 -17.70 -16.24 -27.65
CA GLN A 620 -18.12 -16.47 -29.03
C GLN A 620 -18.13 -15.14 -29.79
N ALA A 621 -17.29 -14.98 -30.83
CA ALA A 621 -17.33 -13.80 -31.68
C ALA A 621 -18.65 -13.73 -32.47
N LEU A 622 -19.34 -12.59 -32.38
CA LEU A 622 -20.51 -12.27 -33.19
C LEU A 622 -20.05 -11.49 -34.42
N VAL A 623 -20.38 -12.00 -35.61
CA VAL A 623 -19.92 -11.48 -36.92
C VAL A 623 -21.13 -11.18 -37.83
N ASP A 624 -22.24 -10.77 -37.21
CA ASP A 624 -23.46 -10.37 -37.91
C ASP A 624 -23.25 -9.00 -38.58
N ALA A 625 -23.84 -8.76 -39.74
CA ALA A 625 -23.56 -7.57 -40.57
C ALA A 625 -23.76 -6.21 -39.87
N ASP A 626 -24.63 -6.15 -38.86
CA ASP A 626 -24.94 -4.95 -38.07
C ASP A 626 -24.14 -4.85 -36.76
N SER A 627 -23.25 -5.80 -36.46
CA SER A 627 -22.46 -5.81 -35.22
C SER A 627 -21.07 -5.20 -35.41
N PRO A 628 -20.60 -4.29 -34.52
CA PRO A 628 -19.25 -3.75 -34.61
C PRO A 628 -18.19 -4.84 -34.37
N PRO A 629 -16.95 -4.67 -34.88
CA PRO A 629 -15.85 -5.60 -34.62
C PRO A 629 -15.61 -5.77 -33.12
N ASN A 630 -15.08 -6.92 -32.70
CA ASN A 630 -14.88 -7.27 -31.29
C ASN A 630 -16.18 -7.25 -30.45
N THR A 631 -17.27 -7.74 -31.04
CA THR A 631 -18.52 -8.04 -30.33
C THR A 631 -18.58 -9.53 -29.99
N PHE A 632 -18.94 -9.87 -28.76
CA PHE A 632 -18.92 -11.24 -28.24
C PHE A 632 -20.22 -11.62 -27.51
N SER A 633 -20.59 -12.90 -27.57
CA SER A 633 -21.42 -13.54 -26.54
C SER A 633 -20.48 -14.21 -25.55
N ILE A 634 -20.68 -13.98 -24.25
CA ILE A 634 -19.77 -14.45 -23.20
C ILE A 634 -20.54 -15.29 -22.19
N GLU A 635 -20.06 -16.49 -21.91
CA GLU A 635 -20.61 -17.37 -20.88
C GLU A 635 -19.52 -17.65 -19.84
N VAL A 636 -19.77 -17.26 -18.59
CA VAL A 636 -18.87 -17.53 -17.45
C VAL A 636 -19.41 -18.74 -16.71
N LYS A 637 -18.66 -19.85 -16.76
CA LYS A 637 -18.98 -21.12 -16.12
C LYS A 637 -18.07 -21.35 -14.91
N PRO A 638 -18.58 -21.26 -13.67
CA PRO A 638 -17.84 -21.75 -12.50
C PRO A 638 -17.84 -23.28 -12.49
N THR A 639 -16.85 -23.90 -11.84
CA THR A 639 -16.83 -25.35 -11.59
C THR A 639 -18.02 -25.81 -10.74
N PHE A 640 -18.50 -24.96 -9.83
CA PHE A 640 -19.71 -25.18 -9.04
C PHE A 640 -20.60 -23.93 -9.04
N GLY A 641 -21.90 -24.10 -9.30
CA GLY A 641 -22.90 -23.03 -9.29
C GLY A 641 -23.49 -22.69 -10.65
N HIS A 642 -24.15 -21.54 -10.76
CA HIS A 642 -24.84 -21.11 -11.98
C HIS A 642 -23.90 -20.39 -12.95
N SER A 643 -24.05 -20.68 -14.25
CA SER A 643 -23.35 -19.95 -15.30
C SER A 643 -23.99 -18.59 -15.54
N THR A 644 -23.18 -17.56 -15.83
CA THR A 644 -23.65 -16.20 -16.15
C THR A 644 -23.40 -15.91 -17.62
N HIS A 645 -24.43 -15.42 -18.33
CA HIS A 645 -24.34 -15.06 -19.75
C HIS A 645 -24.39 -13.55 -19.95
N PHE A 646 -23.51 -13.04 -20.81
CA PHE A 646 -23.51 -11.66 -21.30
C PHE A 646 -23.65 -11.69 -22.82
N ALA A 647 -24.77 -11.20 -23.34
CA ALA A 647 -25.01 -11.08 -24.77
C ALA A 647 -24.40 -9.79 -25.35
N ARG A 648 -24.12 -9.81 -26.66
CA ARG A 648 -23.80 -8.63 -27.50
C ARG A 648 -22.80 -7.64 -26.88
N VAL A 649 -21.75 -8.18 -26.26
CA VAL A 649 -20.74 -7.43 -25.54
C VAL A 649 -19.72 -6.86 -26.52
N HIS A 650 -19.71 -5.55 -26.71
CA HIS A 650 -18.68 -4.88 -27.52
C HIS A 650 -17.49 -4.48 -26.63
N ALA A 651 -16.29 -4.97 -26.98
CA ALA A 651 -15.08 -4.80 -26.18
C ALA A 651 -13.96 -4.10 -26.97
N THR A 652 -13.32 -3.11 -26.35
CA THR A 652 -12.22 -2.34 -26.95
C THR A 652 -11.00 -2.32 -26.05
N LEU A 653 -9.83 -2.48 -26.65
CA LEU A 653 -8.54 -2.48 -25.97
C LEU A 653 -7.77 -1.20 -26.32
N ASP A 654 -7.49 -0.34 -25.34
CA ASP A 654 -6.70 0.87 -25.58
C ASP A 654 -5.28 0.50 -26.05
N ALA A 655 -4.88 1.01 -27.21
CA ALA A 655 -3.57 0.71 -27.82
C ALA A 655 -2.41 1.46 -27.17
N ALA A 656 -2.64 2.64 -26.60
CA ALA A 656 -1.59 3.39 -25.90
C ALA A 656 -1.26 2.75 -24.54
N ALA A 657 -2.30 2.27 -23.84
CA ALA A 657 -2.17 1.53 -22.60
C ALA A 657 -1.44 0.18 -22.84
N ALA A 658 -1.92 -0.64 -23.78
CA ALA A 658 -1.40 -1.99 -24.04
C ALA A 658 0.12 -2.07 -24.22
N ALA A 659 0.75 -1.04 -24.79
CA ALA A 659 2.20 -0.96 -25.00
C ALA A 659 3.02 -0.84 -23.68
N GLN A 660 2.37 -0.53 -22.55
CA GLN A 660 2.98 -0.34 -21.24
C GLN A 660 2.68 -1.50 -20.27
N GLY A 661 2.04 -2.59 -20.72
CA GLY A 661 1.64 -3.73 -19.88
C GLY A 661 0.40 -3.50 -19.00
N VAL A 662 0.05 -2.23 -18.75
CA VAL A 662 -1.23 -1.77 -18.18
C VAL A 662 -2.24 -1.64 -19.30
N THR A 663 -3.34 -2.39 -19.31
CA THR A 663 -4.30 -2.28 -20.41
C THR A 663 -5.72 -2.03 -19.94
N THR A 664 -6.29 -0.87 -20.28
CA THR A 664 -7.70 -0.64 -19.99
C THR A 664 -8.59 -1.28 -21.05
N SER A 665 -9.38 -2.28 -20.65
CA SER A 665 -10.46 -2.85 -21.45
C SER A 665 -11.75 -2.06 -21.21
N GLY A 666 -12.30 -1.51 -22.29
CA GLY A 666 -13.63 -0.90 -22.30
C GLY A 666 -14.67 -1.93 -22.69
N LEU A 667 -15.49 -2.36 -21.74
CA LEU A 667 -16.62 -3.27 -21.94
C LEU A 667 -17.90 -2.44 -22.08
N THR A 668 -18.49 -2.43 -23.26
CA THR A 668 -19.83 -1.86 -23.44
C THR A 668 -20.80 -3.02 -23.47
N THR A 669 -21.48 -3.26 -22.34
CA THR A 669 -22.57 -4.23 -22.30
C THR A 669 -23.86 -3.55 -22.74
N VAL A 670 -24.53 -4.15 -23.71
CA VAL A 670 -25.91 -3.86 -24.06
C VAL A 670 -26.69 -5.09 -23.61
N PRO A 671 -27.40 -5.05 -22.47
CA PRO A 671 -28.33 -6.12 -22.10
C PRO A 671 -29.40 -6.25 -23.20
N ASP A 672 -29.82 -7.47 -23.53
CA ASP A 672 -30.74 -7.69 -24.66
C ASP A 672 -32.14 -7.07 -24.47
N ASP A 673 -32.53 -6.67 -23.25
CA ASP A 673 -33.92 -6.33 -22.89
C ASP A 673 -34.15 -4.96 -22.19
N ASP A 674 -33.18 -4.04 -22.05
CA ASP A 674 -33.50 -2.71 -21.47
C ASP A 674 -32.64 -1.51 -21.97
N VAL A 675 -33.22 -0.31 -21.85
CA VAL A 675 -32.87 0.96 -22.54
C VAL A 675 -31.54 1.58 -22.07
N THR A 676 -30.82 0.97 -21.14
CA THR A 676 -29.58 1.51 -20.54
C THR A 676 -28.33 0.71 -20.94
N SER A 677 -27.68 1.10 -22.04
CA SER A 677 -26.33 0.63 -22.36
C SER A 677 -25.35 1.03 -21.26
N THR A 678 -24.70 0.05 -20.62
CA THR A 678 -23.75 0.33 -19.53
C THR A 678 -22.32 0.20 -20.03
N ARG A 679 -21.57 1.30 -20.04
CA ARG A 679 -20.16 1.31 -20.39
C ARG A 679 -19.31 1.12 -19.12
N LEU A 680 -18.79 -0.09 -18.95
CA LEU A 680 -17.86 -0.44 -17.88
C LEU A 680 -16.43 -0.29 -18.39
N ARG A 681 -15.59 0.41 -17.62
CA ARG A 681 -14.13 0.44 -17.82
C ARG A 681 -13.48 -0.40 -16.74
N SER A 682 -12.52 -1.24 -17.13
CA SER A 682 -11.62 -1.92 -16.22
C SER A 682 -10.18 -1.72 -16.66
N THR A 683 -9.27 -1.81 -15.70
CA THR A 683 -7.84 -1.91 -15.97
C THR A 683 -7.41 -3.34 -15.72
N VAL A 684 -6.75 -3.97 -16.70
CA VAL A 684 -6.16 -5.29 -16.57
C VAL A 684 -4.65 -5.15 -16.74
N PHE A 685 -3.90 -5.52 -15.71
CA PHE A 685 -2.44 -5.53 -15.74
C PHE A 685 -1.93 -6.96 -15.89
N ARG A 686 -1.12 -7.22 -16.91
CA ARG A 686 -0.53 -8.53 -17.19
C ARG A 686 0.83 -8.64 -16.50
N ARG A 687 0.92 -9.43 -15.42
CA ARG A 687 2.21 -9.76 -14.78
C ARG A 687 2.84 -10.93 -15.54
N ASN A 688 3.76 -10.59 -16.43
CA ASN A 688 4.62 -11.61 -17.07
C ASN A 688 5.47 -12.32 -16.00
N PRO A 689 5.72 -13.64 -16.13
CA PRO A 689 6.67 -14.32 -15.27
C PRO A 689 8.07 -13.70 -15.42
N PRO A 690 8.91 -13.71 -14.37
CA PRO A 690 10.24 -13.10 -14.41
C PRO A 690 11.10 -13.73 -15.53
N PRO A 691 12.00 -12.97 -16.18
CA PRO A 691 12.67 -13.41 -17.42
C PRO A 691 13.53 -14.68 -17.26
N ASN A 692 13.98 -15.02 -16.05
CA ASN A 692 14.67 -16.29 -15.75
C ASN A 692 13.72 -17.49 -15.57
N SER A 693 12.40 -17.32 -15.73
CA SER A 693 11.39 -18.38 -15.68
C SER A 693 11.23 -19.15 -16.99
N LEU A 694 12.07 -18.88 -18.00
CA LEU A 694 12.09 -19.54 -19.31
C LEU A 694 12.44 -21.06 -19.25
N THR A 695 12.61 -21.63 -18.06
CA THR A 695 12.96 -23.05 -17.84
C THR A 695 12.00 -23.79 -16.89
N PHE A 696 10.81 -23.27 -16.62
CA PHE A 696 9.75 -24.04 -15.96
C PHE A 696 8.44 -24.03 -16.79
N PRO A 697 8.03 -25.18 -17.36
CA PRO A 697 6.64 -25.32 -17.79
C PRO A 697 5.77 -25.22 -16.52
N GLY A 698 4.72 -24.39 -16.54
CA GLY A 698 3.92 -24.07 -15.34
C GLY A 698 4.04 -22.62 -14.86
N ALA A 699 4.81 -21.76 -15.54
CA ALA A 699 4.77 -20.32 -15.35
C ALA A 699 3.41 -19.73 -15.80
N LYS A 700 2.43 -19.69 -14.89
CA LYS A 700 1.09 -19.13 -15.15
C LYS A 700 1.19 -17.64 -15.44
N GLU A 701 0.57 -17.19 -16.53
CA GLU A 701 0.28 -15.77 -16.77
C GLU A 701 -0.66 -15.28 -15.66
N ARG A 702 -0.38 -14.11 -15.07
CA ARG A 702 -1.24 -13.53 -14.02
C ARG A 702 -1.82 -12.20 -14.45
N LEU A 703 -3.08 -11.99 -14.08
CA LEU A 703 -3.85 -10.80 -14.37
C LEU A 703 -4.32 -10.15 -13.08
N ASP A 704 -3.98 -8.88 -12.89
CA ASP A 704 -4.61 -8.02 -11.88
C ASP A 704 -5.75 -7.25 -12.56
N VAL A 705 -6.99 -7.53 -12.16
CA VAL A 705 -8.20 -6.95 -12.76
C VAL A 705 -8.82 -5.95 -11.81
N PHE A 706 -8.80 -4.67 -12.19
CA PHE A 706 -9.46 -3.57 -11.50
C PHE A 706 -10.80 -3.27 -12.17
N VAL A 707 -11.90 -3.54 -11.48
CA VAL A 707 -13.26 -3.27 -11.98
C VAL A 707 -14.20 -2.90 -10.84
N GLY A 708 -15.03 -1.86 -11.02
CA GLY A 708 -15.97 -1.39 -10.00
C GLY A 708 -15.30 -1.02 -8.66
N GLY A 709 -14.05 -0.54 -8.71
CA GLY A 709 -13.24 -0.23 -7.53
C GLY A 709 -12.76 -1.44 -6.72
N THR A 710 -12.86 -2.65 -7.28
CA THR A 710 -12.33 -3.91 -6.69
C THR A 710 -11.17 -4.43 -7.52
N GLN A 711 -10.12 -4.94 -6.86
CA GLN A 711 -9.01 -5.67 -7.48
C GLN A 711 -9.25 -7.18 -7.34
N VAL A 712 -9.00 -7.94 -8.41
CA VAL A 712 -9.04 -9.40 -8.42
C VAL A 712 -7.75 -9.92 -9.06
N GLU A 713 -7.01 -10.76 -8.33
CA GLU A 713 -5.86 -11.50 -8.87
C GLU A 713 -6.31 -12.83 -9.47
N LEU A 714 -6.00 -13.05 -10.76
CA LEU A 714 -6.34 -14.25 -11.50
C LEU A 714 -5.08 -14.87 -12.12
N ASP A 715 -4.89 -16.18 -11.93
CA ASP A 715 -3.98 -16.97 -12.75
C ASP A 715 -4.74 -17.43 -14.02
N VAL A 716 -4.17 -17.22 -15.21
CA VAL A 716 -4.63 -17.85 -16.46
C VAL A 716 -4.05 -19.26 -16.50
N LEU A 717 -4.91 -20.26 -16.58
CA LEU A 717 -4.49 -21.66 -16.65
C LEU A 717 -4.24 -22.07 -18.11
N PRO A 718 -3.20 -22.89 -18.40
CA PRO A 718 -3.06 -23.50 -19.71
C PRO A 718 -4.25 -24.42 -20.01
N PRO A 719 -4.62 -24.62 -21.29
CA PRO A 719 -5.63 -25.60 -21.65
C PRO A 719 -5.14 -27.02 -21.35
N ASP A 720 -6.06 -27.92 -21.01
CA ASP A 720 -5.75 -29.25 -20.48
C ASP A 720 -4.80 -30.06 -21.41
N TRP A 721 -5.05 -30.04 -22.72
CA TRP A 721 -4.20 -30.70 -23.72
C TRP A 721 -2.74 -30.21 -23.70
N LEU A 722 -2.49 -28.95 -23.33
CA LEU A 722 -1.13 -28.41 -23.24
C LEU A 722 -0.44 -28.89 -21.96
N ALA A 723 -1.19 -29.04 -20.86
CA ALA A 723 -0.68 -29.68 -19.65
C ALA A 723 -0.31 -31.15 -19.91
N GLU A 724 -1.14 -31.89 -20.65
CA GLU A 724 -0.86 -33.27 -21.09
C GLU A 724 0.40 -33.34 -21.97
N VAL A 725 0.51 -32.50 -23.00
CA VAL A 725 1.68 -32.45 -23.91
C VAL A 725 2.97 -32.07 -23.18
N LEU A 726 2.89 -31.25 -22.13
CA LEU A 726 4.02 -30.87 -21.27
C LEU A 726 4.31 -31.88 -20.15
N GLY A 727 3.60 -33.01 -20.06
CA GLY A 727 3.79 -34.03 -19.04
C GLY A 727 3.32 -33.61 -17.64
N GLN A 728 2.41 -32.66 -17.53
CA GLN A 728 1.93 -32.05 -16.28
C GLN A 728 0.63 -32.66 -15.75
N SER A 729 0.39 -33.95 -16.04
CA SER A 729 -0.76 -34.73 -15.57
C SER A 729 -0.73 -34.89 -14.05
N GLY A 730 -1.17 -33.85 -13.35
CA GLY A 730 -1.13 -33.71 -11.89
C GLY A 730 -1.45 -32.30 -11.38
N ALA A 731 -1.37 -31.25 -12.22
CA ALA A 731 -1.66 -29.86 -11.82
C ALA A 731 -3.15 -29.44 -12.01
N THR A 732 -3.93 -30.24 -12.73
CA THR A 732 -5.38 -30.15 -12.86
C THR A 732 -5.97 -31.49 -12.47
N GLY A 733 -6.63 -31.56 -11.31
CA GLY A 733 -7.13 -32.81 -10.77
C GLY A 733 -8.29 -33.37 -11.58
N LEU A 734 -8.02 -34.26 -12.54
CA LEU A 734 -8.97 -35.22 -13.11
C LEU A 734 -8.20 -36.35 -13.85
N GLY A 735 -7.67 -37.32 -13.10
CA GLY A 735 -6.95 -38.48 -13.65
C GLY A 735 -6.25 -39.27 -12.55
N SER A 736 -6.71 -40.48 -12.23
CA SER A 736 -6.21 -41.22 -11.07
C SER A 736 -4.82 -41.81 -11.29
N SER A 737 -3.87 -41.46 -10.42
CA SER A 737 -2.49 -41.95 -10.40
C SER A 737 -2.32 -43.44 -10.07
N SER A 738 -3.40 -44.23 -10.11
CA SER A 738 -3.42 -45.68 -9.86
C SER A 738 -3.51 -46.53 -11.14
N ARG A 739 -3.58 -45.95 -12.35
CA ARG A 739 -3.78 -46.72 -13.59
C ARG A 739 -2.88 -46.26 -14.74
N VAL A 740 -2.48 -47.21 -15.58
CA VAL A 740 -1.76 -47.00 -16.84
C VAL A 740 -2.63 -47.51 -17.98
N VAL A 741 -2.88 -46.66 -18.97
CA VAL A 741 -3.77 -46.91 -20.11
C VAL A 741 -2.99 -46.95 -21.43
N ALA A 742 -3.58 -47.56 -22.47
CA ALA A 742 -3.05 -47.53 -23.82
C ALA A 742 -3.21 -46.12 -24.43
N PRO A 743 -2.12 -45.41 -24.80
CA PRO A 743 -2.20 -44.03 -25.30
C PRO A 743 -2.68 -43.93 -26.76
N MET A 744 -2.81 -45.06 -27.46
CA MET A 744 -3.26 -45.14 -28.85
C MET A 744 -3.71 -46.57 -29.19
N PRO A 745 -4.50 -46.78 -30.26
CA PRO A 745 -4.86 -48.12 -30.72
C PRO A 745 -3.59 -48.88 -31.14
N SER A 746 -3.34 -50.01 -30.49
CA SER A 746 -2.03 -50.68 -30.54
C SER A 746 -2.15 -52.17 -30.24
N LYS A 747 -1.10 -52.92 -30.57
CA LYS A 747 -0.97 -54.34 -30.24
C LYS A 747 -0.04 -54.50 -29.05
N VAL A 748 -0.44 -55.24 -28.03
CA VAL A 748 0.46 -55.58 -26.91
C VAL A 748 1.51 -56.58 -27.42
N VAL A 749 2.78 -56.20 -27.38
CA VAL A 749 3.91 -57.07 -27.78
C VAL A 749 4.33 -57.95 -26.61
N GLU A 750 4.56 -57.31 -25.46
CA GLU A 750 5.13 -57.94 -24.27
C GLU A 750 4.61 -57.25 -23.02
N VAL A 751 4.41 -58.03 -21.95
CA VAL A 751 4.07 -57.52 -20.61
C VAL A 751 5.15 -58.01 -19.66
N ARG A 752 5.89 -57.07 -19.06
CA ARG A 752 7.12 -57.35 -18.29
C ARG A 752 6.91 -57.44 -16.78
N VAL A 753 5.69 -57.14 -16.32
CA VAL A 753 5.31 -57.18 -14.91
C VAL A 753 4.21 -58.20 -14.66
N LYS A 754 4.10 -58.68 -13.42
CA LYS A 754 3.08 -59.62 -12.97
C LYS A 754 2.18 -58.99 -11.91
N VAL A 755 0.94 -59.48 -11.79
CA VAL A 755 0.07 -59.13 -10.67
C VAL A 755 0.75 -59.51 -9.35
N GLY A 756 0.73 -58.59 -8.38
CA GLY A 756 1.42 -58.69 -7.09
C GLY A 756 2.89 -58.25 -7.11
N GLN A 757 3.47 -57.92 -8.26
CA GLN A 757 4.86 -57.46 -8.36
C GLN A 757 5.00 -56.00 -7.88
N PRO A 758 5.96 -55.67 -6.99
CA PRO A 758 6.38 -54.30 -6.75
C PRO A 758 7.22 -53.79 -7.93
N VAL A 759 7.00 -52.53 -8.31
CA VAL A 759 7.77 -51.82 -9.33
C VAL A 759 8.20 -50.46 -8.81
N GLU A 760 9.35 -49.97 -9.27
CA GLU A 760 9.85 -48.63 -9.00
C GLU A 760 9.40 -47.64 -10.09
N GLU A 761 9.50 -46.34 -9.82
CA GLU A 761 9.20 -45.31 -10.82
C GLU A 761 10.15 -45.45 -12.03
N GLY A 762 9.59 -45.43 -13.24
CA GLY A 762 10.35 -45.62 -14.49
C GLY A 762 10.51 -47.08 -14.93
N ASP A 763 10.13 -48.08 -14.14
CA ASP A 763 10.20 -49.50 -14.53
C ASP A 763 9.34 -49.80 -15.77
N VAL A 764 9.78 -50.71 -16.64
CA VAL A 764 9.04 -51.07 -17.85
C VAL A 764 7.89 -52.02 -17.51
N LEU A 765 6.66 -51.60 -17.82
CA LEU A 765 5.45 -52.38 -17.56
C LEU A 765 5.00 -53.20 -18.78
N VAL A 766 4.79 -52.52 -19.90
CA VAL A 766 4.18 -53.07 -21.13
C VAL A 766 4.87 -52.49 -22.36
N VAL A 767 5.12 -53.32 -23.37
CA VAL A 767 5.58 -52.90 -24.69
C VAL A 767 4.43 -53.03 -25.68
N LEU A 768 4.13 -51.95 -26.40
CA LEU A 768 3.09 -51.86 -27.41
C LEU A 768 3.72 -51.69 -28.80
N GLU A 769 3.11 -52.26 -29.83
CA GLU A 769 3.43 -52.03 -31.25
C GLU A 769 2.31 -51.20 -31.87
N ALA A 770 2.68 -50.04 -32.40
CA ALA A 770 1.81 -49.20 -33.21
C ALA A 770 2.60 -48.64 -34.40
N MET A 771 2.00 -48.61 -35.58
CA MET A 771 2.63 -48.05 -36.79
C MET A 771 4.04 -48.62 -37.09
N LYS A 772 4.27 -49.91 -36.81
CA LYS A 772 5.57 -50.62 -36.92
C LYS A 772 6.69 -50.10 -36.01
N THR A 773 6.34 -49.40 -34.94
CA THR A 773 7.25 -48.85 -33.93
C THR A 773 6.85 -49.38 -32.55
N GLU A 774 7.85 -49.69 -31.71
CA GLU A 774 7.62 -50.11 -30.33
C GLU A 774 7.52 -48.90 -29.39
N HIS A 775 6.47 -48.89 -28.55
CA HIS A 775 6.24 -47.91 -27.50
C HIS A 775 6.31 -48.60 -26.14
N VAL A 776 7.23 -48.14 -25.30
CA VAL A 776 7.51 -48.75 -23.99
C VAL A 776 6.80 -47.95 -22.89
N LEU A 777 5.75 -48.52 -22.30
CA LEU A 777 5.05 -47.93 -21.17
C LEU A 777 5.80 -48.23 -19.87
N ARG A 778 6.02 -47.18 -19.08
CA ARG A 778 6.77 -47.23 -17.82
C ARG A 778 5.87 -46.90 -16.62
N ALA A 779 6.29 -47.31 -15.44
CA ALA A 779 5.62 -46.99 -14.18
C ALA A 779 5.72 -45.48 -13.89
N PRO A 780 4.59 -44.77 -13.72
CA PRO A 780 4.58 -43.34 -13.41
C PRO A 780 4.89 -43.04 -11.94
N ARG A 781 4.96 -44.08 -11.10
CA ARG A 781 5.33 -44.03 -9.67
C ARG A 781 5.75 -45.43 -9.21
N ALA A 782 6.40 -45.52 -8.06
CA ALA A 782 6.54 -46.79 -7.35
C ALA A 782 5.17 -47.31 -6.86
N GLY A 783 5.01 -48.64 -6.83
CA GLY A 783 3.78 -49.28 -6.36
C GLY A 783 3.71 -50.78 -6.66
N LYS A 784 2.70 -51.46 -6.14
CA LYS A 784 2.46 -52.89 -6.38
C LYS A 784 1.33 -53.07 -7.40
N VAL A 785 1.52 -53.95 -8.39
CA VAL A 785 0.55 -54.15 -9.48
C VAL A 785 -0.65 -54.96 -8.99
N ALA A 786 -1.79 -54.31 -8.76
CA ALA A 786 -3.04 -54.95 -8.35
C ALA A 786 -3.65 -55.81 -9.46
N LYS A 787 -3.60 -55.33 -10.71
CA LYS A 787 -4.29 -55.99 -11.83
C LYS A 787 -3.67 -55.63 -13.17
N LEU A 788 -3.55 -56.64 -14.03
CA LEU A 788 -3.30 -56.46 -15.46
C LEU A 788 -4.63 -56.57 -16.19
N ALA A 789 -5.28 -55.42 -16.41
CA ALA A 789 -6.50 -55.37 -17.22
C ALA A 789 -6.09 -55.45 -18.70
N SER A 790 -6.70 -56.36 -19.48
CA SER A 790 -6.54 -56.46 -20.95
C SER A 790 -5.11 -56.61 -21.53
N ALA A 791 -4.06 -56.55 -20.71
CA ALA A 791 -2.66 -56.66 -21.11
C ALA A 791 -2.24 -58.14 -21.21
N SER A 792 -2.62 -58.79 -22.31
CA SER A 792 -2.06 -60.08 -22.73
C SER A 792 -1.26 -59.91 -24.02
N ALA A 793 -0.08 -60.53 -24.08
CA ALA A 793 0.78 -60.45 -25.26
C ALA A 793 0.05 -60.99 -26.51
N GLY A 794 0.02 -60.19 -27.57
CA GLY A 794 -0.71 -60.43 -28.81
C GLY A 794 -2.08 -59.74 -28.90
N ALA A 795 -2.64 -59.19 -27.82
CA ALA A 795 -3.95 -58.54 -27.84
C ALA A 795 -3.92 -57.19 -28.58
N MET A 796 -5.01 -56.87 -29.30
CA MET A 796 -5.28 -55.54 -29.83
C MET A 796 -6.05 -54.73 -28.78
N VAL A 797 -5.56 -53.53 -28.44
CA VAL A 797 -6.19 -52.60 -27.48
C VAL A 797 -6.52 -51.28 -28.17
N ALA A 798 -7.62 -50.66 -27.75
CA ALA A 798 -8.01 -49.33 -28.20
C ALA A 798 -7.36 -48.25 -27.33
N GLU A 799 -7.33 -47.00 -27.81
CA GLU A 799 -6.98 -45.83 -27.01
C GLU A 799 -7.81 -45.76 -25.72
N GLY A 800 -7.18 -45.38 -24.60
CA GLY A 800 -7.82 -45.33 -23.29
C GLY A 800 -8.06 -46.68 -22.61
N THR A 801 -7.74 -47.82 -23.24
CA THR A 801 -7.89 -49.15 -22.61
C THR A 801 -6.96 -49.28 -21.41
N GLU A 802 -7.48 -49.60 -20.22
CA GLU A 802 -6.67 -49.89 -19.04
C GLU A 802 -5.76 -51.11 -19.26
N LEU A 803 -4.47 -50.98 -18.91
CA LEU A 803 -3.44 -52.01 -19.07
C LEU A 803 -2.90 -52.50 -17.73
N VAL A 804 -2.58 -51.58 -16.82
CA VAL A 804 -2.02 -51.87 -15.50
C VAL A 804 -2.72 -51.02 -14.45
N ILE A 805 -3.12 -51.64 -13.34
CA ILE A 805 -3.72 -50.99 -12.18
C ILE A 805 -2.84 -51.30 -10.97
N PHE A 806 -2.50 -50.28 -10.19
CA PHE A 806 -1.75 -50.36 -8.95
C PHE A 806 -2.68 -50.57 -7.75
N GLU A 807 -2.14 -51.16 -6.68
CA GLU A 807 -2.82 -51.21 -5.38
C GLU A 807 -2.99 -49.78 -4.83
N GLU A 808 -4.15 -49.53 -4.23
CA GLU A 808 -4.44 -48.30 -3.48
C GLU A 808 -3.84 -48.45 -2.08
N GLU A 809 -3.19 -47.41 -1.55
CA GLU A 809 -2.64 -47.43 -0.20
C GLU A 809 -3.76 -47.25 0.82
N GLU A 810 -4.07 -48.31 1.58
CA GLU A 810 -4.88 -48.17 2.79
C GLU A 810 -4.11 -47.31 3.81
N GLN A 811 -4.67 -46.14 4.16
CA GLN A 811 -4.26 -45.44 5.37
C GLN A 811 -4.61 -46.33 6.57
N PRO A 812 -3.71 -46.55 7.54
CA PRO A 812 -4.00 -47.38 8.70
C PRO A 812 -5.12 -46.75 9.53
N ALA A 813 -6.25 -47.46 9.63
CA ALA A 813 -7.35 -47.08 10.49
C ALA A 813 -6.93 -47.10 11.97
N GLY A 814 -7.42 -46.15 12.76
CA GLY A 814 -7.14 -46.11 14.20
C GLY A 814 -7.81 -47.26 14.94
N GLU A 815 -7.06 -48.00 15.75
CA GLU A 815 -7.61 -48.97 16.68
C GLU A 815 -8.11 -48.27 17.95
N GLU A 816 -9.42 -48.31 18.17
CA GLU A 816 -10.03 -47.99 19.46
C GLU A 816 -9.73 -49.11 20.46
N ALA A 817 -9.14 -48.77 21.61
CA ALA A 817 -8.85 -49.72 22.68
C ALA A 817 -10.02 -49.81 23.68
N VAL A 818 -10.68 -50.97 23.80
CA VAL A 818 -11.70 -51.22 24.84
C VAL A 818 -11.54 -52.61 25.49
N SER A 819 -11.04 -52.60 26.72
CA SER A 819 -11.19 -53.54 27.86
C SER A 819 -11.22 -55.07 27.68
N GLU A 820 -10.36 -55.77 28.44
CA GLU A 820 -10.71 -56.67 29.58
C GLU A 820 -9.42 -56.94 30.41
N LEU A 821 -9.34 -56.57 31.70
CA LEU A 821 -9.50 -57.44 32.89
C LEU A 821 -8.57 -58.68 32.88
N THR A 822 -7.68 -58.96 33.86
CA THR A 822 -7.35 -58.39 35.20
C THR A 822 -5.80 -58.23 35.35
N THR A 823 -5.10 -57.99 36.48
CA THR A 823 -5.36 -58.07 37.95
C THR A 823 -4.33 -57.19 38.73
N ASP A 824 -4.57 -56.99 40.03
CA ASP A 824 -3.65 -56.70 41.14
C ASP A 824 -2.48 -55.67 41.03
N SER A 825 -2.67 -54.57 41.77
CA SER A 825 -1.86 -54.05 42.90
C SER A 825 -0.39 -54.52 43.09
N VAL A 826 0.56 -53.75 43.68
CA VAL A 826 0.49 -52.88 44.88
C VAL A 826 1.67 -51.87 44.90
N VAL A 827 1.58 -50.84 45.76
CA VAL A 827 2.65 -49.96 46.31
C VAL A 827 3.24 -48.88 45.38
N GLY A 828 3.20 -47.63 45.86
CA GLY A 828 3.98 -46.51 45.32
C GLY A 828 5.01 -45.97 46.34
N ALA A 829 5.67 -44.86 45.99
CA ALA A 829 6.73 -44.19 46.76
C ALA A 829 8.09 -44.97 46.77
N GLN A 830 9.27 -44.36 46.94
CA GLN A 830 9.64 -42.98 47.24
C GLN A 830 11.17 -42.76 47.02
N LYS A 831 11.61 -41.55 46.64
CA LYS A 831 12.95 -40.97 46.96
C LYS A 831 14.22 -41.70 46.38
N LEU A 832 15.43 -41.14 46.30
CA LEU A 832 16.12 -39.98 46.92
C LEU A 832 17.38 -39.56 46.08
N ALA A 833 17.96 -38.38 46.36
CA ALA A 833 19.37 -37.90 46.23
C ALA A 833 20.31 -38.42 45.10
N VAL A 834 21.04 -37.60 44.32
CA VAL A 834 22.01 -36.50 44.62
C VAL A 834 23.29 -36.97 45.32
N GLU A 835 24.44 -36.90 44.62
CA GLU A 835 25.73 -36.32 45.07
C GLU A 835 26.81 -36.35 43.96
N ALA A 836 28.02 -35.82 44.21
CA ALA A 836 28.89 -35.15 43.21
C ALA A 836 30.34 -35.68 43.07
N GLY A 837 31.04 -35.21 42.02
CA GLY A 837 32.51 -35.16 41.90
C GLY A 837 33.24 -36.44 41.41
N GLU A 838 34.53 -36.43 41.04
CA GLU A 838 35.47 -35.35 40.63
C GLU A 838 36.81 -35.97 40.10
N ALA A 839 37.41 -35.43 39.02
CA ALA A 839 38.84 -35.58 38.60
C ALA A 839 39.38 -37.03 38.29
N PRO A 840 40.64 -37.27 37.80
CA PRO A 840 41.80 -36.37 37.61
C PRO A 840 42.60 -36.45 36.28
N VAL A 841 43.68 -35.65 36.21
CA VAL A 841 44.66 -35.44 35.10
C VAL A 841 46.04 -36.05 35.48
N PRO A 842 46.88 -36.52 34.53
CA PRO A 842 48.26 -35.96 34.45
C PRO A 842 48.99 -36.00 33.06
N LEU A 843 49.85 -34.99 32.78
CA LEU A 843 51.14 -34.98 32.01
C LEU A 843 51.19 -35.57 30.56
N GLU A 844 52.10 -35.24 29.61
CA GLU A 844 53.34 -34.42 29.55
C GLU A 844 53.61 -33.88 28.10
N ALA A 845 54.73 -33.19 27.84
CA ALA A 845 54.98 -32.38 26.62
C ALA A 845 56.19 -32.80 25.72
N ARG A 846 56.25 -32.28 24.47
CA ARG A 846 57.43 -32.06 23.56
C ARG A 846 56.93 -31.49 22.20
N GLY A 847 57.54 -30.52 21.49
CA GLY A 847 58.62 -29.55 21.77
C GLY A 847 59.37 -29.06 20.50
N ALA A 848 59.58 -27.73 20.32
CA ALA A 848 60.57 -27.07 19.41
C ALA A 848 60.57 -25.53 19.67
N GLN A 849 61.59 -24.92 20.31
CA GLN A 849 62.86 -24.35 19.77
C GLN A 849 62.69 -23.16 18.79
N SER A 850 62.74 -21.91 19.29
CA SER A 850 63.90 -20.96 19.35
C SER A 850 64.14 -20.16 18.05
N MET A 851 64.41 -18.84 18.06
CA MET A 851 64.68 -17.89 19.16
C MET A 851 63.57 -16.85 19.35
#